data_AF-A0A7C7IBS2-F1
#
_entry.id   AF-A0A7C7IBS2-F1
#
_cell.length_a   1.000
_cell.length_b   1.000
_cell.length_c   1.000
_cell.angle_alpha   90.00
_cell.angle_beta   90.00
_cell.angle_gamma   90.00
#
_symmetry.space_group_name_H-M   'P 1'
#
loop_
_entity.id
_entity.type
_entity.pdbx_description
1 polymer ?
#
loop_
_entity_poly.entity_id
_entity_poly.type
_entity_poly.pdbx_seq_one_letter_code
_entity_poly.pdbx_strand_id
1 'polypeptide(L)'
;MGLRSLTPMILAALMLMMSWGALIDAVDMNENDEDTGALQTADVVFSASDPGHVVFSQYITSDNCGFCMDYGSPAHKKLKADWGDKYTYVSLHSASYGDTDDAESGNVNPISAVNHLGETGGAPKTSFGDAFTGSGSSFMTGCGSNTCWDPGFSNNGRTHSTVADYSLGVAQGDNGDGTSTITISADYVGAGTAPLSTYTLYAAVTEEVCYSHAYTNGYKGGHCWEAWLLDGGSHVSNSGNVGGGTGFQTFSLSSGSVSYTWTVSNSLVAQGASNMMTVAALYSGWSTSTANFDVFTASDSGMNPMDLSVTDMTVTNLDASSAGFQTGDRLQLDATIGNTGQEDYSDGGQIQFFEITSSGSESPIGQAVSLNNLIIGATQSVSAEFDTSSISMNPSDPTSVFRVKLTGTIGEKNMVSNNRLDSYVPHDLVPSTSKPISAGSTTIQRGETLDFEVSGMANDNVDDMSTMSAEFETSGAGANQWTVAWVSGGNLMGAGGANERFVFTVSPPNSAGSGDYDVRARLIDARGQVGDWSTVNSDAFTLMNGLPMVVTADNLGEVPSNCPAYPGQPTVKVETIERIDVAGLICDAETPLDQLVISSTNPAFRLWDPVTGEIEVKFDTVNTNPQGEVITQPHLSQLTHSTQRLLRKYATLTRIQMDTKADTAGKHGFLTVVHMSATQVMLVEVLDSRLSPSAVVL
;
A
#
# COMPACT_ATOMS: atom_id res chain seq x y z
N MET A 1 51.57 -41.52 -2.96
CA MET A 1 51.17 -40.75 -4.16
C MET A 1 49.65 -40.84 -4.23
N GLY A 2 48.82 -39.82 -4.06
CA GLY A 2 48.99 -38.38 -3.91
C GLY A 2 47.66 -37.77 -4.32
N LEU A 3 46.72 -37.59 -3.38
CA LEU A 3 45.52 -36.79 -3.60
C LEU A 3 45.97 -35.32 -3.76
N ARG A 4 46.18 -34.91 -5.01
CA ARG A 4 46.40 -33.51 -5.38
C ARG A 4 45.67 -33.28 -6.70
N SER A 5 44.54 -32.55 -6.65
CA SER A 5 43.99 -31.72 -7.75
C SER A 5 42.48 -31.42 -7.61
N LEU A 6 41.96 -31.16 -6.41
CA LEU A 6 40.59 -30.62 -6.25
C LEU A 6 40.56 -29.11 -5.95
N THR A 7 41.66 -28.57 -5.44
CA THR A 7 41.79 -27.16 -5.06
C THR A 7 41.82 -26.16 -6.23
N PRO A 8 42.46 -26.42 -7.40
CA PRO A 8 42.51 -25.41 -8.46
C PRO A 8 41.21 -25.26 -9.24
N MET A 9 40.32 -26.26 -9.26
CA MET A 9 39.01 -26.16 -9.93
C MET A 9 38.02 -25.30 -9.14
N ILE A 10 38.02 -25.41 -7.80
CA ILE A 10 37.14 -24.62 -6.94
C ILE A 10 37.57 -23.15 -6.92
N LEU A 11 38.88 -22.87 -6.96
CA LEU A 11 39.38 -21.50 -7.01
C LEU A 11 39.09 -20.82 -8.36
N ALA A 12 39.15 -21.56 -9.47
CA ALA A 12 38.76 -21.05 -10.79
C ALA A 12 37.24 -20.78 -10.88
N ALA A 13 36.41 -21.63 -10.27
CA ALA A 13 34.97 -21.40 -10.17
C ALA A 13 34.64 -20.19 -9.28
N LEU A 14 35.36 -19.97 -8.19
CA LEU A 14 35.16 -18.81 -7.32
C LEU A 14 35.56 -17.49 -8.00
N MET A 15 36.65 -17.48 -8.77
CA MET A 15 37.09 -16.29 -9.52
C MET A 15 36.14 -15.92 -10.67
N LEU A 16 35.53 -16.90 -11.34
CA LEU A 16 34.50 -16.66 -12.36
C LEU A 16 33.18 -16.12 -11.77
N MET A 17 32.85 -16.50 -10.54
CA MET A 17 31.65 -16.00 -9.84
C MET A 17 31.87 -14.59 -9.23
N MET A 18 33.11 -14.22 -8.90
CA MET A 18 33.45 -12.86 -8.45
C MET A 18 33.51 -11.84 -9.60
N SER A 19 33.71 -12.27 -10.86
CA SER A 19 33.64 -11.38 -12.02
C SER A 19 32.22 -11.00 -12.48
N TRP A 20 31.17 -11.64 -11.94
CA TRP A 20 29.78 -11.27 -12.19
C TRP A 20 29.17 -10.33 -11.13
N GLY A 21 29.84 -10.13 -9.99
CA GLY A 21 29.43 -9.14 -8.98
C GLY A 21 29.88 -7.71 -9.28
N ALA A 22 30.95 -7.53 -10.07
CA ALA A 22 31.56 -6.22 -10.36
C ALA A 22 30.98 -5.51 -11.60
N LEU A 23 29.95 -6.06 -12.24
CA LEU A 23 29.25 -5.44 -13.38
C LEU A 23 27.87 -4.87 -13.02
N ILE A 24 27.45 -4.99 -11.75
CA ILE A 24 26.18 -4.41 -11.25
C ILE A 24 26.45 -3.17 -10.36
N ASP A 25 27.71 -2.92 -9.98
CA ASP A 25 28.12 -1.81 -9.08
C ASP A 25 28.95 -0.71 -9.80
N ALA A 26 28.76 -0.58 -11.12
CA ALA A 26 29.46 0.40 -11.94
C ALA A 26 28.51 1.33 -12.69
N VAL A 27 27.39 1.72 -12.07
CA VAL A 27 26.72 2.99 -12.35
C VAL A 27 26.04 3.44 -11.06
N ASP A 28 26.82 4.06 -10.17
CA ASP A 28 26.25 5.18 -9.42
C ASP A 28 27.33 6.18 -9.00
N MET A 29 26.87 7.42 -8.84
CA MET A 29 27.55 8.63 -8.35
C MET A 29 28.21 9.53 -9.42
N ASN A 30 27.42 10.48 -9.93
CA ASN A 30 27.69 11.89 -9.64
C ASN A 30 26.43 12.76 -9.84
N GLU A 31 26.19 13.57 -8.81
CA GLU A 31 25.06 14.47 -8.55
C GLU A 31 24.75 15.47 -9.66
N ASN A 32 23.45 15.67 -9.92
CA ASN A 32 22.75 16.97 -9.92
C ASN A 32 21.26 16.73 -10.23
N ASP A 33 20.45 16.57 -9.19
CA ASP A 33 18.99 16.61 -9.30
C ASP A 33 18.54 18.06 -9.53
N GLU A 34 18.21 18.39 -10.79
CA GLU A 34 17.16 19.36 -11.07
C GLU A 34 15.89 18.60 -11.49
N ASP A 35 14.92 18.65 -10.58
CA ASP A 35 13.47 18.58 -10.76
C ASP A 35 12.98 18.37 -12.20
N THR A 36 12.76 17.11 -12.58
CA THR A 36 11.86 16.76 -13.67
C THR A 36 10.91 15.68 -13.19
N GLY A 37 9.63 16.05 -13.04
CA GLY A 37 8.57 15.17 -12.59
C GLY A 37 8.58 13.85 -13.37
N ALA A 38 8.76 12.76 -12.64
CA ALA A 38 8.62 11.41 -13.17
C ALA A 38 7.19 11.26 -13.70
N LEU A 39 7.05 11.31 -15.04
CA LEU A 39 5.88 10.76 -15.68
C LEU A 39 5.90 9.26 -15.39
N GLN A 40 4.87 8.82 -14.68
CA GLN A 40 4.55 7.42 -14.45
C GLN A 40 4.67 6.68 -15.78
N THR A 41 5.70 5.85 -15.92
CA THR A 41 5.81 4.95 -17.07
C THR A 41 4.67 3.96 -16.94
N ALA A 42 3.54 4.26 -17.59
CA ALA A 42 2.47 3.30 -17.76
C ALA A 42 3.11 2.04 -18.37
N ASP A 43 2.90 0.91 -17.71
CA ASP A 43 3.25 -0.40 -18.25
C ASP A 43 2.59 -0.49 -19.63
N VAL A 44 3.41 -0.51 -20.70
CA VAL A 44 2.89 -0.57 -22.06
C VAL A 44 2.43 -2.01 -22.28
N VAL A 45 1.20 -2.29 -21.90
CA VAL A 45 0.48 -3.44 -22.45
C VAL A 45 0.50 -3.25 -23.96
N PHE A 46 1.25 -4.11 -24.68
CA PHE A 46 1.21 -4.21 -26.14
C PHE A 46 -0.17 -4.72 -26.56
N SER A 47 -1.18 -3.87 -26.41
CA SER A 47 -2.53 -4.04 -26.89
C SER A 47 -2.62 -3.34 -28.25
N ALA A 48 -3.44 -3.90 -29.14
CA ALA A 48 -3.77 -3.23 -30.38
C ALA A 48 -4.36 -1.85 -30.07
N SER A 49 -4.04 -0.83 -30.88
CA SER A 49 -4.57 0.51 -30.65
C SER A 49 -6.04 0.59 -31.05
N ASP A 50 -6.84 1.30 -30.25
CA ASP A 50 -8.26 1.51 -30.50
C ASP A 50 -8.49 2.22 -31.85
N PRO A 51 -9.20 1.60 -32.81
CA PRO A 51 -9.54 2.26 -34.07
C PRO A 51 -10.63 3.33 -33.91
N GLY A 52 -11.34 3.37 -32.77
CA GLY A 52 -12.41 4.32 -32.47
C GLY A 52 -13.81 3.90 -32.94
N HIS A 53 -13.94 2.71 -33.55
CA HIS A 53 -15.19 2.16 -34.09
C HIS A 53 -15.14 0.62 -34.14
N VAL A 54 -16.26 -0.02 -34.49
CA VAL A 54 -16.31 -1.48 -34.63
C VAL A 54 -15.60 -1.94 -35.90
N VAL A 55 -14.74 -2.96 -35.76
CA VAL A 55 -14.03 -3.61 -36.86
C VAL A 55 -14.54 -5.03 -37.07
N PHE A 56 -14.81 -5.36 -38.33
CA PHE A 56 -15.18 -6.70 -38.79
C PHE A 56 -14.02 -7.40 -39.49
N SER A 57 -13.96 -8.74 -39.38
CA SER A 57 -13.04 -9.52 -40.23
C SER A 57 -13.53 -10.94 -40.52
N GLN A 58 -13.01 -11.51 -41.61
CA GLN A 58 -13.24 -12.88 -42.04
C GLN A 58 -11.92 -13.64 -41.94
N TYR A 59 -11.87 -14.67 -41.09
CA TYR A 59 -10.67 -15.42 -40.80
C TYR A 59 -10.69 -16.79 -41.51
N ILE A 60 -9.83 -16.96 -42.51
CA ILE A 60 -9.68 -18.24 -43.21
C ILE A 60 -8.66 -19.09 -42.44
N THR A 61 -9.13 -20.24 -41.99
CA THR A 61 -8.40 -21.15 -41.11
C THR A 61 -8.67 -22.61 -41.44
N SER A 62 -7.91 -23.54 -40.85
CA SER A 62 -8.08 -24.96 -41.16
C SER A 62 -7.66 -25.89 -40.02
N ASP A 63 -8.30 -27.05 -39.91
CA ASP A 63 -8.05 -28.08 -38.88
C ASP A 63 -6.58 -28.46 -38.73
N ASN A 64 -5.89 -28.62 -39.86
CA ASN A 64 -4.53 -29.12 -39.95
C ASN A 64 -3.46 -28.02 -40.16
N CYS A 65 -3.78 -26.77 -39.80
CA CYS A 65 -2.89 -25.62 -39.96
C CYS A 65 -2.19 -25.24 -38.64
N GLY A 66 -0.90 -25.56 -38.51
CA GLY A 66 -0.12 -25.29 -37.28
C GLY A 66 -0.08 -23.81 -36.87
N PHE A 67 0.18 -22.91 -37.81
CA PHE A 67 0.17 -21.46 -37.51
C PHE A 67 -1.23 -20.93 -37.17
N CYS A 68 -2.29 -21.61 -37.62
CA CYS A 68 -3.65 -21.23 -37.28
C CYS A 68 -3.96 -21.53 -35.82
N MET A 69 -3.66 -22.75 -35.37
CA MET A 69 -3.93 -23.18 -33.99
C MET A 69 -2.97 -22.57 -32.97
N ASP A 70 -1.70 -22.34 -33.33
CA ASP A 70 -0.69 -21.84 -32.41
C ASP A 70 -0.73 -20.31 -32.26
N TYR A 71 -1.17 -19.58 -33.31
CA TYR A 71 -1.10 -18.12 -33.34
C TYR A 71 -2.35 -17.44 -33.91
N GLY A 72 -2.78 -17.81 -35.12
CA GLY A 72 -3.84 -17.07 -35.84
C GLY A 72 -5.18 -17.02 -35.10
N SER A 73 -5.66 -18.17 -34.63
CA SER A 73 -6.90 -18.26 -33.85
C SER A 73 -6.75 -17.66 -32.44
N PRO A 74 -5.66 -17.95 -31.70
CA PRO A 74 -5.36 -17.22 -30.45
C PRO A 74 -5.33 -15.69 -30.59
N ALA A 75 -4.79 -15.15 -31.68
CA ALA A 75 -4.71 -13.71 -31.92
C ALA A 75 -6.10 -13.07 -32.08
N HIS A 76 -7.02 -13.72 -32.81
CA HIS A 76 -8.39 -13.22 -32.93
C HIS A 76 -9.18 -13.32 -31.62
N LYS A 77 -9.00 -14.40 -30.86
CA LYS A 77 -9.59 -14.52 -29.52
C LYS A 77 -9.04 -13.46 -28.57
N LYS A 78 -7.76 -13.14 -28.67
CA LYS A 78 -7.15 -12.05 -27.91
C LYS A 78 -7.76 -10.69 -28.31
N LEU A 79 -7.83 -10.38 -29.60
CA LEU A 79 -8.47 -9.13 -30.06
C LEU A 79 -9.93 -9.03 -29.59
N LYS A 80 -10.70 -10.12 -29.65
CA LYS A 80 -12.09 -10.12 -29.16
C LYS A 80 -12.19 -9.98 -27.64
N ALA A 81 -11.25 -10.54 -26.89
CA ALA A 81 -11.20 -10.39 -25.44
C ALA A 81 -10.78 -8.96 -25.03
N ASP A 82 -9.81 -8.38 -25.74
CA ASP A 82 -9.31 -7.03 -25.47
C ASP A 82 -10.31 -5.95 -25.93
N TRP A 83 -11.07 -6.21 -27.00
CA TRP A 83 -11.97 -5.26 -27.68
C TRP A 83 -13.38 -5.84 -27.90
N GLY A 84 -14.00 -6.38 -26.85
CA GLY A 84 -15.29 -7.08 -26.89
C GLY A 84 -16.41 -6.32 -27.63
N ASP A 85 -16.48 -5.01 -27.46
CA ASP A 85 -17.51 -4.13 -28.04
C ASP A 85 -17.10 -3.47 -29.36
N LYS A 86 -15.87 -3.72 -29.82
CA LYS A 86 -15.29 -3.06 -31.01
C LYS A 86 -14.71 -4.01 -32.03
N TYR A 87 -14.74 -5.31 -31.77
CA TYR A 87 -14.23 -6.30 -32.68
C TYR A 87 -15.16 -7.50 -32.78
N THR A 88 -15.43 -7.93 -34.01
CA THR A 88 -16.12 -9.18 -34.29
C THR A 88 -15.60 -9.79 -35.58
N TYR A 89 -15.74 -11.11 -35.70
CA TYR A 89 -15.19 -11.84 -36.83
C TYR A 89 -15.93 -13.14 -37.05
N VAL A 90 -15.77 -13.71 -38.26
CA VAL A 90 -16.21 -15.07 -38.57
C VAL A 90 -14.99 -15.90 -38.94
N SER A 91 -14.82 -17.05 -38.27
CA SER A 91 -13.84 -18.06 -38.63
C SER A 91 -14.41 -19.01 -39.69
N LEU A 92 -13.87 -18.95 -40.89
CA LEU A 92 -14.12 -19.82 -42.03
C LEU A 92 -13.17 -21.02 -41.91
N HIS A 93 -13.62 -22.06 -41.22
CA HIS A 93 -12.81 -23.22 -40.83
C HIS A 93 -12.90 -24.34 -41.87
N SER A 94 -11.82 -24.60 -42.61
CA SER A 94 -11.78 -25.70 -43.57
C SER A 94 -11.17 -26.99 -42.98
N ALA A 95 -11.48 -28.13 -43.59
CA ALA A 95 -10.89 -29.42 -43.22
C ALA A 95 -9.36 -29.44 -43.47
N SER A 96 -8.89 -28.66 -44.45
CA SER A 96 -7.48 -28.66 -44.85
C SER A 96 -6.98 -27.31 -45.31
N TYR A 97 -5.76 -26.94 -44.88
CA TYR A 97 -5.11 -25.71 -45.36
C TYR A 97 -4.76 -25.76 -46.85
N GLY A 98 -4.74 -26.94 -47.48
CA GLY A 98 -4.49 -27.09 -48.91
C GLY A 98 -5.70 -26.77 -49.79
N ASP A 99 -6.90 -26.79 -49.21
CA ASP A 99 -8.19 -26.61 -49.88
C ASP A 99 -9.10 -25.87 -48.90
N THR A 100 -9.01 -24.54 -48.91
CA THR A 100 -9.68 -23.70 -47.90
C THR A 100 -11.11 -23.34 -48.29
N ASP A 101 -11.52 -23.56 -49.54
CA ASP A 101 -12.84 -23.22 -50.06
C ASP A 101 -13.79 -24.42 -50.10
N ASP A 102 -13.73 -25.26 -49.06
CA ASP A 102 -14.63 -26.39 -48.86
C ASP A 102 -15.97 -25.98 -48.21
N ALA A 103 -16.91 -26.91 -48.15
CA ALA A 103 -18.20 -26.65 -47.51
C ALA A 103 -18.05 -26.27 -46.03
N GLU A 104 -17.09 -26.89 -45.32
CA GLU A 104 -16.83 -26.70 -43.90
C GLU A 104 -16.54 -25.23 -43.56
N SER A 105 -15.77 -24.56 -44.41
CA SER A 105 -15.42 -23.14 -44.28
C SER A 105 -16.56 -22.17 -44.56
N GLY A 106 -17.77 -22.66 -44.82
CA GLY A 106 -18.89 -21.82 -45.24
C GLY A 106 -18.86 -21.49 -46.72
N ASN A 107 -18.04 -22.16 -47.54
CA ASN A 107 -18.04 -22.00 -48.99
C ASN A 107 -19.20 -22.74 -49.67
N VAL A 108 -20.42 -22.57 -49.13
CA VAL A 108 -21.65 -23.24 -49.59
C VAL A 108 -22.53 -22.30 -50.42
N ASN A 109 -23.21 -22.84 -51.44
CA ASN A 109 -24.15 -22.09 -52.27
C ASN A 109 -25.38 -21.67 -51.43
N PRO A 110 -25.87 -20.42 -51.51
CA PRO A 110 -25.53 -19.40 -52.51
C PRO A 110 -24.45 -18.39 -52.10
N ILE A 111 -23.80 -18.55 -50.95
CA ILE A 111 -22.89 -17.54 -50.40
C ILE A 111 -21.46 -17.69 -50.93
N SER A 112 -20.91 -18.90 -50.90
CA SER A 112 -19.53 -19.20 -51.35
C SER A 112 -18.50 -18.23 -50.76
N ALA A 113 -18.43 -18.15 -49.43
CA ALA A 113 -17.70 -17.11 -48.70
C ALA A 113 -16.18 -17.08 -48.94
N VAL A 114 -15.53 -18.23 -49.06
CA VAL A 114 -14.07 -18.27 -49.30
C VAL A 114 -13.75 -17.90 -50.77
N ASN A 115 -14.58 -18.37 -51.70
CA ASN A 115 -14.49 -17.97 -53.12
C ASN A 115 -14.77 -16.47 -53.33
N HIS A 116 -15.67 -15.89 -52.55
CA HIS A 116 -15.92 -14.45 -52.53
C HIS A 116 -14.64 -13.65 -52.24
N LEU A 117 -13.83 -14.12 -51.28
CA LEU A 117 -12.53 -13.53 -50.93
C LEU A 117 -11.41 -13.81 -51.94
N GLY A 118 -11.68 -14.63 -52.95
CA GLY A 118 -10.73 -14.99 -54.01
C GLY A 118 -9.71 -16.05 -53.60
N GLU A 119 -10.03 -16.84 -52.57
CA GLU A 119 -9.14 -17.86 -52.02
C GLU A 119 -9.63 -19.27 -52.30
N THR A 120 -8.70 -20.19 -52.51
CA THR A 120 -8.98 -21.63 -52.65
C THR A 120 -7.98 -22.50 -51.89
N GLY A 121 -7.02 -21.89 -51.18
CA GLY A 121 -6.03 -22.62 -50.41
C GLY A 121 -5.06 -21.73 -49.66
N GLY A 122 -4.43 -22.29 -48.64
CA GLY A 122 -3.47 -21.64 -47.75
C GLY A 122 -4.15 -20.93 -46.58
N ALA A 123 -3.71 -21.26 -45.37
CA ALA A 123 -4.13 -20.65 -44.11
C ALA A 123 -2.90 -20.50 -43.17
N PRO A 124 -2.91 -19.58 -42.18
CA PRO A 124 -3.97 -18.64 -41.83
C PRO A 124 -4.00 -17.39 -42.72
N LYS A 125 -5.19 -16.86 -43.01
CA LYS A 125 -5.39 -15.57 -43.68
C LYS A 125 -6.55 -14.82 -43.02
N THR A 126 -6.49 -13.50 -42.99
CA THR A 126 -7.54 -12.64 -42.45
C THR A 126 -7.86 -11.52 -43.42
N SER A 127 -9.13 -11.40 -43.78
CA SER A 127 -9.67 -10.25 -44.49
C SER A 127 -10.31 -9.29 -43.49
N PHE A 128 -9.77 -8.09 -43.35
CA PHE A 128 -10.39 -7.01 -42.58
C PHE A 128 -11.40 -6.25 -43.43
N GLY A 129 -12.60 -6.05 -42.88
CA GLY A 129 -13.78 -5.66 -43.63
C GLY A 129 -14.09 -6.70 -44.69
N ASP A 130 -14.11 -6.27 -45.95
CA ASP A 130 -14.35 -7.15 -47.09
C ASP A 130 -13.19 -7.19 -48.08
N ALA A 131 -11.96 -7.17 -47.60
CA ALA A 131 -10.78 -7.11 -48.46
C ALA A 131 -10.69 -8.36 -49.36
N PHE A 132 -10.50 -8.16 -50.67
CA PHE A 132 -10.20 -9.26 -51.58
C PHE A 132 -8.73 -9.68 -51.47
N THR A 133 -8.41 -10.92 -51.84
CA THR A 133 -7.01 -11.38 -51.89
C THR A 133 -6.11 -10.42 -52.67
N GLY A 134 -4.92 -10.15 -52.12
CA GLY A 134 -3.97 -9.18 -52.67
C GLY A 134 -4.21 -7.71 -52.30
N SER A 135 -5.21 -7.39 -51.47
CA SER A 135 -5.53 -6.00 -51.03
C SER A 135 -4.57 -5.45 -49.95
N GLY A 136 -3.29 -5.82 -49.99
CA GLY A 136 -2.25 -5.31 -49.10
C GLY A 136 -2.53 -5.57 -47.62
N SER A 137 -2.38 -4.54 -46.77
CA SER A 137 -2.50 -4.65 -45.31
C SER A 137 -3.90 -5.01 -44.80
N SER A 138 -4.94 -4.88 -45.63
CA SER A 138 -6.31 -5.27 -45.26
C SER A 138 -6.60 -6.75 -45.51
N PHE A 139 -5.76 -7.44 -46.31
CA PHE A 139 -5.83 -8.88 -46.51
C PHE A 139 -4.52 -9.52 -46.06
N MET A 140 -4.48 -9.91 -44.79
CA MET A 140 -3.25 -10.36 -44.13
C MET A 140 -3.07 -11.86 -44.31
N THR A 141 -1.86 -12.29 -44.64
CA THR A 141 -1.51 -13.71 -44.87
C THR A 141 -0.37 -14.14 -43.95
N GLY A 142 -0.54 -15.28 -43.29
CA GLY A 142 0.42 -15.81 -42.32
C GLY A 142 0.30 -15.14 -40.95
N CYS A 143 0.69 -15.89 -39.92
CA CYS A 143 0.67 -15.41 -38.54
C CYS A 143 1.75 -16.17 -37.75
N GLY A 144 2.57 -15.46 -36.99
CA GLY A 144 3.66 -16.05 -36.18
C GLY A 144 3.70 -15.53 -34.73
N SER A 145 2.67 -14.80 -34.31
CA SER A 145 2.51 -14.28 -32.94
C SER A 145 1.02 -14.11 -32.63
N ASN A 146 0.66 -14.04 -31.34
CA ASN A 146 -0.72 -13.80 -30.90
C ASN A 146 -1.18 -12.34 -31.09
N THR A 147 -0.41 -11.53 -31.82
CA THR A 147 -0.66 -10.12 -32.12
C THR A 147 -0.58 -9.84 -33.63
N CYS A 148 -0.53 -10.90 -34.44
CA CYS A 148 -0.29 -10.78 -35.88
C CYS A 148 -1.40 -10.03 -36.63
N TRP A 149 -2.61 -9.94 -36.06
CA TRP A 149 -3.77 -9.27 -36.64
C TRP A 149 -3.97 -7.84 -36.14
N ASP A 150 -3.30 -7.45 -35.04
CA ASP A 150 -3.40 -6.12 -34.43
C ASP A 150 -3.18 -4.98 -35.44
N PRO A 151 -2.24 -5.07 -36.40
CA PRO A 151 -2.08 -4.03 -37.41
C PRO A 151 -3.29 -3.87 -38.33
N GLY A 152 -4.00 -4.95 -38.66
CA GLY A 152 -5.20 -4.88 -39.49
C GLY A 152 -6.36 -4.22 -38.74
N PHE A 153 -6.53 -4.55 -37.46
CA PHE A 153 -7.50 -3.91 -36.57
C PHE A 153 -7.19 -2.43 -36.32
N SER A 154 -5.96 -2.14 -35.87
CA SER A 154 -5.53 -0.79 -35.50
C SER A 154 -5.52 0.17 -36.70
N ASN A 155 -5.29 -0.33 -37.91
CA ASN A 155 -5.36 0.46 -39.14
C ASN A 155 -6.78 0.49 -39.71
N ASN A 156 -7.77 0.86 -38.89
CA ASN A 156 -9.19 1.07 -39.24
C ASN A 156 -9.98 -0.21 -39.62
N GLY A 157 -9.32 -1.34 -39.88
CA GLY A 157 -10.02 -2.58 -40.23
C GLY A 157 -10.79 -2.52 -41.56
N ARG A 158 -10.45 -1.57 -42.45
CA ARG A 158 -11.17 -1.29 -43.71
C ARG A 158 -12.67 -0.98 -43.51
N THR A 159 -13.03 -0.44 -42.35
CA THR A 159 -14.39 0.04 -42.08
C THR A 159 -14.65 1.34 -42.85
N HIS A 160 -15.85 1.51 -43.38
CA HIS A 160 -16.22 2.69 -44.14
C HIS A 160 -16.14 3.95 -43.26
N SER A 161 -15.72 5.08 -43.86
CA SER A 161 -15.44 6.32 -43.12
C SER A 161 -16.66 6.95 -42.43
N THR A 162 -17.86 6.54 -42.82
CA THR A 162 -19.13 7.00 -42.24
C THR A 162 -19.68 6.02 -41.20
N VAL A 163 -18.86 5.16 -40.59
CA VAL A 163 -19.30 4.16 -39.59
C VAL A 163 -20.14 4.76 -38.46
N ALA A 164 -19.83 5.99 -38.03
CA ALA A 164 -20.58 6.71 -36.99
C ALA A 164 -22.04 7.03 -37.37
N ASP A 165 -22.39 6.97 -38.67
CA ASP A 165 -23.75 7.21 -39.14
C ASP A 165 -24.62 5.94 -39.11
N TYR A 166 -24.07 4.78 -38.74
CA TYR A 166 -24.75 3.49 -38.76
C TYR A 166 -24.64 2.79 -37.41
N SER A 167 -25.72 2.11 -37.01
CA SER A 167 -25.70 1.15 -35.90
C SER A 167 -26.27 -0.19 -36.36
N LEU A 168 -25.75 -1.27 -35.78
CA LEU A 168 -26.18 -2.64 -36.05
C LEU A 168 -26.32 -3.38 -34.73
N GLY A 169 -27.51 -3.89 -34.44
CA GLY A 169 -27.81 -4.68 -33.27
C GLY A 169 -28.08 -6.13 -33.63
N VAL A 170 -27.60 -7.07 -32.80
CA VAL A 170 -27.88 -8.51 -32.95
C VAL A 170 -28.49 -9.02 -31.65
N ALA A 171 -29.79 -9.26 -31.66
CA ALA A 171 -30.50 -9.91 -30.57
C ALA A 171 -30.65 -11.41 -30.85
N GLN A 172 -30.35 -12.25 -29.86
CA GLN A 172 -30.49 -13.70 -29.96
C GLN A 172 -31.08 -14.25 -28.66
N GLY A 173 -32.09 -15.10 -28.76
CA GLY A 173 -32.70 -15.75 -27.61
C GLY A 173 -33.07 -17.22 -27.89
N ASP A 174 -32.84 -18.09 -26.91
CA ASP A 174 -33.32 -19.47 -26.94
C ASP A 174 -34.83 -19.49 -26.66
N ASN A 175 -35.60 -20.16 -27.53
CA ASN A 175 -37.04 -20.27 -27.40
C ASN A 175 -37.47 -21.38 -26.41
N GLY A 176 -36.52 -22.21 -25.95
CA GLY A 176 -36.79 -23.32 -25.04
C GLY A 176 -37.49 -24.52 -25.69
N ASP A 177 -37.68 -24.49 -27.01
CA ASP A 177 -38.26 -25.57 -27.82
C ASP A 177 -37.22 -26.26 -28.72
N GLY A 178 -35.93 -25.95 -28.52
CA GLY A 178 -34.82 -26.43 -29.35
C GLY A 178 -34.49 -25.51 -30.53
N THR A 179 -35.09 -24.34 -30.63
CA THR A 179 -34.75 -23.29 -31.60
C THR A 179 -34.30 -22.01 -30.92
N SER A 180 -33.54 -21.19 -31.65
CA SER A 180 -33.20 -19.82 -31.24
C SER A 180 -33.76 -18.84 -32.26
N THR A 181 -34.30 -17.73 -31.75
CA THR A 181 -34.73 -16.59 -32.57
C THR A 181 -33.61 -15.56 -32.60
N ILE A 182 -33.24 -15.17 -33.81
CA ILE A 182 -32.21 -14.18 -34.09
C ILE A 182 -32.90 -12.98 -34.74
N THR A 183 -32.71 -11.79 -34.20
CA THR A 183 -33.18 -10.54 -34.78
C THR A 183 -32.00 -9.61 -34.98
N ILE A 184 -31.84 -9.11 -36.21
CA ILE A 184 -30.79 -8.16 -36.55
C ILE A 184 -31.45 -6.84 -36.93
N SER A 185 -31.12 -5.78 -36.21
CA SER A 185 -31.56 -4.41 -36.46
C SER A 185 -30.43 -3.60 -37.10
N ALA A 186 -30.77 -2.78 -38.09
CA ALA A 186 -29.85 -1.85 -38.73
C ALA A 186 -30.47 -0.47 -38.74
N ASP A 187 -29.68 0.53 -38.32
CA ASP A 187 -30.11 1.90 -38.13
C ASP A 187 -29.19 2.86 -38.88
N TYR A 188 -29.79 3.87 -39.52
CA TYR A 188 -29.07 5.03 -40.02
C TYR A 188 -29.37 6.25 -39.16
N VAL A 189 -28.36 6.69 -38.42
CA VAL A 189 -28.42 7.83 -37.47
C VAL A 189 -27.72 9.08 -38.01
N GLY A 190 -27.12 8.99 -39.19
CA GLY A 190 -26.49 10.12 -39.87
C GLY A 190 -27.47 11.21 -40.30
N ALA A 191 -26.94 12.39 -40.64
CA ALA A 191 -27.75 13.50 -41.10
C ALA A 191 -28.30 13.24 -42.52
N GLY A 192 -29.62 13.25 -42.67
CA GLY A 192 -30.29 13.14 -43.97
C GLY A 192 -30.79 11.73 -44.26
N THR A 193 -30.46 11.18 -45.43
CA THR A 193 -30.86 9.82 -45.84
C THR A 193 -29.62 9.03 -46.19
N ALA A 194 -29.61 7.73 -45.85
CA ALA A 194 -28.48 6.87 -46.14
C ALA A 194 -28.17 6.88 -47.65
N PRO A 195 -26.88 6.96 -48.04
CA PRO A 195 -26.46 7.23 -49.40
C PRO A 195 -26.68 6.09 -50.41
N LEU A 196 -26.81 4.84 -49.94
CA LEU A 196 -27.04 3.70 -50.84
C LEU A 196 -28.53 3.39 -50.97
N SER A 197 -28.96 3.04 -52.18
CA SER A 197 -30.32 2.55 -52.43
C SER A 197 -30.56 1.15 -51.87
N THR A 198 -29.49 0.38 -51.67
CA THR A 198 -29.56 -1.01 -51.20
C THR A 198 -28.30 -1.33 -50.40
N TYR A 199 -28.50 -1.94 -49.25
CA TYR A 199 -27.49 -2.52 -48.38
C TYR A 199 -27.69 -4.04 -48.34
N THR A 200 -26.61 -4.75 -48.05
CA THR A 200 -26.60 -6.20 -47.85
C THR A 200 -26.25 -6.50 -46.41
N LEU A 201 -27.00 -7.39 -45.77
CA LEU A 201 -26.73 -7.87 -44.43
C LEU A 201 -25.97 -9.19 -44.49
N TYR A 202 -24.65 -9.12 -44.30
CA TYR A 202 -23.85 -10.30 -44.03
C TYR A 202 -24.22 -10.82 -42.64
N ALA A 203 -24.68 -12.05 -42.52
CA ALA A 203 -25.10 -12.61 -41.24
C ALA A 203 -24.84 -14.11 -41.16
N ALA A 204 -24.27 -14.55 -40.04
CA ALA A 204 -23.88 -15.93 -39.79
C ALA A 204 -24.24 -16.37 -38.38
N VAL A 205 -24.68 -17.62 -38.25
CA VAL A 205 -24.63 -18.37 -37.00
C VAL A 205 -23.23 -18.96 -36.88
N THR A 206 -22.59 -18.72 -35.74
CA THR A 206 -21.27 -19.21 -35.39
C THR A 206 -21.28 -19.90 -34.04
N GLU A 207 -20.25 -20.69 -33.77
CA GLU A 207 -19.96 -21.20 -32.43
C GLU A 207 -19.07 -20.20 -31.67
N GLU A 208 -19.46 -19.79 -30.47
CA GLU A 208 -18.61 -18.94 -29.61
C GLU A 208 -17.25 -19.63 -29.35
N VAL A 209 -17.29 -20.92 -29.03
CA VAL A 209 -16.14 -21.81 -28.98
C VAL A 209 -16.34 -22.92 -30.03
N CYS A 210 -15.33 -23.12 -30.89
CA CYS A 210 -15.41 -24.08 -31.98
C CYS A 210 -15.30 -25.53 -31.48
N TYR A 211 -16.43 -26.11 -31.06
CA TYR A 211 -16.56 -27.50 -30.64
C TYR A 211 -16.76 -28.43 -31.84
N SER A 212 -17.45 -27.98 -32.88
CA SER A 212 -17.67 -28.73 -34.11
C SER A 212 -16.40 -28.79 -34.97
N HIS A 213 -15.59 -27.73 -34.92
CA HIS A 213 -14.36 -27.55 -35.70
C HIS A 213 -13.14 -27.33 -34.79
N ALA A 214 -12.70 -28.39 -34.12
CA ALA A 214 -11.49 -28.34 -33.29
C ALA A 214 -10.24 -28.59 -34.14
N TYR A 215 -9.18 -27.80 -33.90
CA TYR A 215 -7.90 -28.03 -34.56
C TYR A 215 -7.32 -29.40 -34.19
N THR A 216 -6.43 -29.92 -35.05
CA THR A 216 -5.79 -31.24 -34.86
C THR A 216 -4.99 -31.39 -33.56
N ASN A 217 -4.53 -30.29 -32.93
CA ASN A 217 -3.90 -30.30 -31.61
C ASN A 217 -4.91 -30.25 -30.44
N GLY A 218 -6.21 -30.22 -30.72
CA GLY A 218 -7.29 -30.10 -29.75
C GLY A 218 -7.62 -28.66 -29.32
N TYR A 219 -6.88 -27.66 -29.82
CA TYR A 219 -7.21 -26.25 -29.59
C TYR A 219 -8.58 -25.93 -30.22
N LYS A 220 -9.33 -25.06 -29.56
CA LYS A 220 -10.63 -24.59 -30.05
C LYS A 220 -10.57 -23.10 -30.25
N GLY A 221 -10.79 -22.71 -31.51
CA GLY A 221 -10.95 -21.32 -31.88
C GLY A 221 -12.22 -20.71 -31.32
N GLY A 222 -12.63 -19.59 -31.90
CA GLY A 222 -13.93 -18.98 -31.65
C GLY A 222 -14.54 -18.42 -32.91
N HIS A 223 -15.85 -18.17 -32.86
CA HIS A 223 -16.66 -17.64 -33.95
C HIS A 223 -16.62 -18.50 -35.22
N CYS A 224 -16.57 -19.84 -35.10
CA CYS A 224 -16.57 -20.73 -36.27
C CYS A 224 -17.94 -20.75 -36.94
N TRP A 225 -17.96 -20.56 -38.25
CA TRP A 225 -19.18 -20.56 -39.05
C TRP A 225 -19.90 -21.91 -38.98
N GLU A 226 -21.23 -21.88 -38.86
CA GLU A 226 -22.10 -23.06 -38.96
C GLU A 226 -23.25 -22.88 -39.95
N ALA A 227 -23.78 -21.65 -40.08
CA ALA A 227 -24.81 -21.34 -41.06
C ALA A 227 -24.81 -19.88 -41.50
N TRP A 228 -25.07 -19.62 -42.79
CA TRP A 228 -25.38 -18.28 -43.29
C TRP A 228 -26.88 -18.00 -43.17
N LEU A 229 -27.23 -16.82 -42.67
CA LEU A 229 -28.61 -16.35 -42.62
C LEU A 229 -28.95 -15.67 -43.95
N LEU A 230 -30.03 -16.12 -44.59
CA LEU A 230 -30.42 -15.73 -45.94
C LEU A 230 -31.73 -14.96 -45.94
N ASP A 231 -32.07 -14.38 -47.10
CA ASP A 231 -33.33 -13.69 -47.32
C ASP A 231 -34.56 -14.56 -47.04
N GLY A 232 -35.66 -13.89 -46.67
CA GLY A 232 -36.95 -14.54 -46.40
C GLY A 232 -36.98 -15.40 -45.13
N GLY A 233 -36.08 -15.15 -44.17
CA GLY A 233 -35.97 -15.94 -42.94
C GLY A 233 -35.33 -17.32 -43.15
N SER A 234 -34.65 -17.52 -44.28
CA SER A 234 -33.98 -18.77 -44.64
C SER A 234 -32.57 -18.85 -44.06
N HIS A 235 -31.95 -20.02 -44.09
CA HIS A 235 -30.52 -20.18 -43.78
C HIS A 235 -29.91 -21.32 -44.59
N VAL A 236 -28.58 -21.34 -44.72
CA VAL A 236 -27.85 -22.45 -45.33
C VAL A 236 -26.68 -22.86 -44.44
N SER A 237 -26.54 -24.17 -44.23
CA SER A 237 -25.42 -24.78 -43.49
C SER A 237 -24.81 -25.91 -44.32
N ASN A 238 -23.85 -26.64 -43.74
CA ASN A 238 -23.36 -27.91 -44.30
C ASN A 238 -24.46 -28.96 -44.51
N SER A 239 -25.60 -28.83 -43.83
CA SER A 239 -26.77 -29.70 -44.01
C SER A 239 -27.68 -29.28 -45.17
N GLY A 240 -27.36 -28.17 -45.85
CA GLY A 240 -28.11 -27.64 -46.98
C GLY A 240 -28.92 -26.37 -46.66
N ASN A 241 -29.66 -25.91 -47.67
CA ASN A 241 -30.47 -24.70 -47.59
C ASN A 241 -31.87 -25.01 -47.03
N VAL A 242 -32.29 -24.25 -46.03
CA VAL A 242 -33.58 -24.33 -45.37
C VAL A 242 -34.33 -23.02 -45.60
N GLY A 243 -35.57 -23.10 -46.09
CA GLY A 243 -36.39 -21.93 -46.39
C GLY A 243 -36.27 -21.42 -47.83
N GLY A 244 -35.23 -21.79 -48.57
CA GLY A 244 -35.11 -21.52 -50.01
C GLY A 244 -34.54 -20.14 -50.36
N GLY A 245 -33.87 -19.48 -49.41
CA GLY A 245 -33.18 -18.21 -49.64
C GLY A 245 -32.12 -18.31 -50.73
N THR A 246 -31.89 -17.21 -51.43
CA THR A 246 -31.02 -17.13 -52.63
C THR A 246 -29.77 -16.28 -52.42
N GLY A 247 -29.66 -15.61 -51.28
CA GLY A 247 -28.48 -14.84 -50.88
C GLY A 247 -28.69 -14.18 -49.53
N PHE A 248 -27.75 -13.32 -49.14
CA PHE A 248 -27.91 -12.49 -47.96
C PHE A 248 -29.12 -11.55 -48.07
N GLN A 249 -29.70 -11.19 -46.92
CA GLN A 249 -30.81 -10.25 -46.88
C GLN A 249 -30.38 -8.89 -47.42
N THR A 250 -31.11 -8.35 -48.38
CA THR A 250 -30.87 -7.00 -48.94
C THR A 250 -32.05 -6.08 -48.64
N PHE A 251 -31.76 -4.79 -48.43
CA PHE A 251 -32.79 -3.81 -48.07
C PHE A 251 -32.36 -2.37 -48.35
N SER A 252 -33.31 -1.45 -48.37
CA SER A 252 -33.03 -0.01 -48.41
C SER A 252 -33.06 0.55 -46.99
N LEU A 253 -32.04 1.31 -46.60
CA LEU A 253 -31.97 2.00 -45.32
C LEU A 253 -32.24 3.49 -45.57
N SER A 254 -33.35 4.02 -45.06
CA SER A 254 -33.64 5.45 -45.05
C SER A 254 -33.32 6.04 -43.66
N SER A 255 -33.80 7.24 -43.32
CA SER A 255 -33.81 7.67 -41.90
C SER A 255 -34.70 6.73 -41.08
N GLY A 256 -34.13 5.95 -40.16
CA GLY A 256 -34.86 5.01 -39.29
C GLY A 256 -34.22 3.62 -39.18
N SER A 257 -34.91 2.73 -38.50
CA SER A 257 -34.50 1.34 -38.23
C SER A 257 -35.19 0.35 -39.17
N VAL A 258 -34.47 -0.70 -39.54
CA VAL A 258 -35.05 -1.91 -40.14
C VAL A 258 -34.61 -3.13 -39.33
N SER A 259 -35.49 -4.12 -39.21
CA SER A 259 -35.20 -5.35 -38.46
C SER A 259 -35.60 -6.59 -39.26
N TYR A 260 -34.76 -7.62 -39.21
CA TYR A 260 -35.02 -8.91 -39.83
C TYR A 260 -34.85 -10.02 -38.80
N THR A 261 -35.69 -11.06 -38.90
CA THR A 261 -35.74 -12.14 -37.92
C THR A 261 -35.61 -13.51 -38.58
N TRP A 262 -34.83 -14.38 -37.96
CA TRP A 262 -34.66 -15.78 -38.31
C TRP A 262 -35.01 -16.66 -37.11
N THR A 263 -35.45 -17.88 -37.40
CA THR A 263 -35.56 -18.93 -36.39
C THR A 263 -34.77 -20.12 -36.87
N VAL A 264 -33.78 -20.53 -36.09
CA VAL A 264 -32.83 -21.57 -36.44
C VAL A 264 -32.82 -22.68 -35.39
N SER A 265 -32.46 -23.89 -35.80
CA SER A 265 -32.31 -25.00 -34.85
C SER A 265 -31.09 -24.80 -33.96
N ASN A 266 -31.23 -25.06 -32.66
CA ASN A 266 -30.09 -25.08 -31.74
C ASN A 266 -29.06 -26.16 -32.11
N SER A 267 -29.48 -27.17 -32.89
CA SER A 267 -28.58 -28.23 -33.38
C SER A 267 -27.62 -27.78 -34.48
N LEU A 268 -27.70 -26.54 -34.97
CA LEU A 268 -26.73 -26.00 -35.92
C LEU A 268 -25.36 -25.81 -35.29
N VAL A 269 -25.30 -25.61 -33.97
CA VAL A 269 -24.04 -25.46 -33.23
C VAL A 269 -23.91 -26.60 -32.21
N ALA A 270 -22.69 -27.05 -31.96
CA ALA A 270 -22.40 -27.93 -30.85
C ALA A 270 -22.62 -27.20 -29.52
N GLN A 271 -23.06 -27.96 -28.50
CA GLN A 271 -23.52 -27.45 -27.20
C GLN A 271 -24.80 -26.60 -27.24
N GLY A 272 -25.49 -26.51 -28.37
CA GLY A 272 -26.81 -25.88 -28.46
C GLY A 272 -26.78 -24.37 -28.23
N ALA A 273 -27.92 -23.80 -27.81
CA ALA A 273 -28.09 -22.35 -27.67
C ALA A 273 -27.04 -21.68 -26.78
N SER A 274 -26.50 -22.36 -25.77
CA SER A 274 -25.48 -21.81 -24.87
C SER A 274 -24.11 -21.53 -25.52
N ASN A 275 -23.85 -22.09 -26.71
CA ASN A 275 -22.63 -21.85 -27.49
C ASN A 275 -22.95 -21.18 -28.84
N MET A 276 -24.22 -20.88 -29.10
CA MET A 276 -24.65 -20.21 -30.32
C MET A 276 -24.28 -18.73 -30.23
N MET A 277 -23.64 -18.24 -31.28
CA MET A 277 -23.39 -16.82 -31.48
C MET A 277 -23.90 -16.45 -32.87
N THR A 278 -24.34 -15.21 -33.03
CA THR A 278 -24.66 -14.64 -34.34
C THR A 278 -23.71 -13.48 -34.61
N VAL A 279 -23.09 -13.46 -35.79
CA VAL A 279 -22.24 -12.35 -36.26
C VAL A 279 -22.92 -11.70 -37.46
N ALA A 280 -22.96 -10.37 -37.49
CA ALA A 280 -23.57 -9.60 -38.56
C ALA A 280 -22.72 -8.40 -38.97
N ALA A 281 -22.77 -8.04 -40.25
CA ALA A 281 -22.11 -6.85 -40.78
C ALA A 281 -22.92 -6.22 -41.91
N LEU A 282 -22.91 -4.88 -41.96
CA LEU A 282 -23.66 -4.10 -42.95
C LEU A 282 -22.77 -3.76 -44.15
N TYR A 283 -23.07 -4.34 -45.30
CA TYR A 283 -22.28 -4.26 -46.52
C TYR A 283 -22.94 -3.38 -47.60
N SER A 284 -22.14 -2.81 -48.50
CA SER A 284 -22.66 -2.15 -49.71
C SER A 284 -23.12 -3.13 -50.81
N GLY A 285 -22.72 -4.40 -50.72
CA GLY A 285 -23.10 -5.44 -51.69
C GLY A 285 -22.49 -6.80 -51.35
N TRP A 286 -22.76 -7.81 -52.19
CA TRP A 286 -22.15 -9.13 -52.11
C TRP A 286 -22.01 -9.77 -53.50
N SER A 287 -21.03 -10.65 -53.67
CA SER A 287 -20.78 -11.44 -54.88
C SER A 287 -20.12 -12.76 -54.51
N THR A 288 -20.34 -13.85 -55.22
CA THR A 288 -19.76 -15.16 -54.86
C THR A 288 -18.33 -15.37 -55.39
N SER A 289 -17.77 -14.40 -56.10
CA SER A 289 -16.47 -14.53 -56.78
C SER A 289 -15.57 -13.30 -56.67
N THR A 290 -16.04 -12.23 -56.03
CA THR A 290 -15.30 -10.98 -55.86
C THR A 290 -15.72 -10.32 -54.55
N ALA A 291 -14.76 -9.74 -53.84
CA ALA A 291 -14.98 -8.94 -52.64
C ALA A 291 -14.69 -7.46 -52.91
N ASN A 292 -14.24 -6.73 -51.89
CA ASN A 292 -13.99 -5.31 -51.83
C ASN A 292 -15.25 -4.43 -51.69
N PHE A 293 -16.35 -4.97 -51.18
CA PHE A 293 -17.49 -4.14 -50.77
C PHE A 293 -17.14 -3.29 -49.54
N ASP A 294 -17.91 -2.23 -49.33
CA ASP A 294 -17.76 -1.36 -48.17
C ASP A 294 -18.48 -2.01 -46.99
N VAL A 295 -17.83 -2.03 -45.83
CA VAL A 295 -18.42 -2.49 -44.57
C VAL A 295 -18.68 -1.26 -43.71
N PHE A 296 -19.95 -0.96 -43.44
CA PHE A 296 -20.36 0.25 -42.75
C PHE A 296 -20.26 0.12 -41.23
N THR A 297 -20.64 -1.05 -40.70
CA THR A 297 -20.57 -1.39 -39.28
C THR A 297 -20.77 -2.89 -39.13
N ALA A 298 -20.49 -3.44 -37.94
CA ALA A 298 -20.72 -4.84 -37.62
C ALA A 298 -21.09 -4.99 -36.14
N SER A 299 -21.64 -6.14 -35.80
CA SER A 299 -22.00 -6.50 -34.44
C SER A 299 -22.13 -8.02 -34.34
N ASP A 300 -22.01 -8.56 -33.15
CA ASP A 300 -22.39 -9.93 -32.86
C ASP A 300 -23.32 -9.97 -31.66
N SER A 301 -23.96 -11.12 -31.45
CA SER A 301 -24.86 -11.34 -30.33
C SER A 301 -24.17 -11.20 -28.95
N GLY A 302 -22.83 -11.16 -28.89
CA GLY A 302 -22.03 -10.82 -27.71
C GLY A 302 -21.90 -9.32 -27.46
N MET A 303 -22.00 -8.50 -28.51
CA MET A 303 -21.93 -7.04 -28.49
C MET A 303 -23.30 -6.42 -28.18
N ASN A 304 -24.01 -6.98 -27.20
CA ASN A 304 -25.44 -6.73 -26.95
C ASN A 304 -25.77 -5.23 -27.02
N PRO A 305 -26.69 -4.79 -27.90
CA PRO A 305 -27.04 -3.39 -27.98
C PRO A 305 -27.72 -2.90 -26.69
N MET A 306 -28.25 -3.76 -25.82
CA MET A 306 -28.66 -3.38 -24.47
C MET A 306 -27.61 -3.81 -23.43
N ASP A 307 -27.05 -2.86 -22.68
CA ASP A 307 -26.10 -3.19 -21.61
C ASP A 307 -26.20 -2.18 -20.48
N LEU A 308 -26.51 -2.67 -19.28
CA LEU A 308 -26.39 -1.90 -18.07
C LEU A 308 -25.07 -2.25 -17.40
N SER A 309 -24.54 -1.30 -16.65
CA SER A 309 -23.35 -1.54 -15.85
C SER A 309 -23.36 -0.69 -14.60
N VAL A 310 -22.71 -1.21 -13.57
CA VAL A 310 -22.25 -0.39 -12.46
C VAL A 310 -20.96 0.26 -12.92
N THR A 311 -21.01 1.54 -13.24
CA THR A 311 -19.86 2.30 -13.78
C THR A 311 -18.92 2.77 -12.68
N ASP A 312 -19.43 2.98 -11.46
CA ASP A 312 -18.63 3.45 -10.33
C ASP A 312 -19.25 3.03 -8.99
N MET A 313 -18.38 2.82 -7.99
CA MET A 313 -18.75 2.60 -6.59
C MET A 313 -17.66 3.17 -5.69
N THR A 314 -18.05 4.02 -4.75
CA THR A 314 -17.18 4.57 -3.74
C THR A 314 -17.72 4.25 -2.35
N VAL A 315 -16.80 4.00 -1.41
CA VAL A 315 -17.12 3.82 0.01
C VAL A 315 -16.28 4.81 0.78
N THR A 316 -16.95 5.71 1.50
CA THR A 316 -16.31 6.79 2.26
C THR A 316 -16.60 6.59 3.74
N ASN A 317 -15.58 6.63 4.58
CA ASN A 317 -15.77 6.67 6.02
C ASN A 317 -16.22 8.07 6.44
N LEU A 318 -17.35 8.18 7.12
CA LEU A 318 -17.89 9.46 7.60
C LEU A 318 -17.30 9.89 8.94
N ASP A 319 -16.73 8.95 9.69
CA ASP A 319 -16.16 9.18 11.02
C ASP A 319 -14.63 9.35 11.00
N ALA A 320 -13.99 9.15 9.85
CA ALA A 320 -12.55 9.34 9.66
C ALA A 320 -12.18 9.78 8.24
N SER A 321 -11.04 10.47 8.12
CA SER A 321 -10.45 10.84 6.84
C SER A 321 -9.38 9.86 6.34
N SER A 322 -9.00 8.87 7.15
CA SER A 322 -8.07 7.81 6.76
C SER A 322 -8.75 6.82 5.81
N ALA A 323 -7.93 6.10 5.04
CA ALA A 323 -8.43 4.94 4.31
C ALA A 323 -8.88 3.87 5.32
N GLY A 324 -9.99 3.18 5.06
CA GLY A 324 -10.47 2.09 5.92
C GLY A 324 -11.41 2.51 7.04
N PHE A 325 -11.68 1.56 7.96
CA PHE A 325 -12.63 1.76 9.06
C PHE A 325 -12.37 0.83 10.25
N GLN A 326 -12.87 1.23 11.42
CA GLN A 326 -12.94 0.41 12.62
C GLN A 326 -14.40 0.03 12.94
N THR A 327 -14.61 -0.98 13.79
CA THR A 327 -15.97 -1.36 14.22
C THR A 327 -16.69 -0.18 14.87
N GLY A 328 -17.88 0.14 14.35
CA GLY A 328 -18.75 1.22 14.86
C GLY A 328 -18.68 2.52 14.05
N ASP A 329 -17.78 2.60 13.07
CA ASP A 329 -17.77 3.69 12.09
C ASP A 329 -18.98 3.61 11.14
N ARG A 330 -19.37 4.76 10.59
CA ARG A 330 -20.40 4.91 9.57
C ARG A 330 -19.77 5.10 8.20
N LEU A 331 -20.17 4.24 7.27
CA LEU A 331 -19.73 4.30 5.88
C LEU A 331 -20.85 4.85 4.99
N GLN A 332 -20.48 5.76 4.09
CA GLN A 332 -21.30 6.20 2.97
C GLN A 332 -20.91 5.39 1.74
N LEU A 333 -21.88 4.65 1.18
CA LEU A 333 -21.73 3.91 -0.06
C LEU A 333 -22.45 4.68 -1.16
N ASP A 334 -21.72 5.09 -2.19
CA ASP A 334 -22.27 5.74 -3.37
C ASP A 334 -21.95 4.88 -4.59
N ALA A 335 -22.92 4.73 -5.49
CA ALA A 335 -22.71 4.01 -6.74
C ALA A 335 -23.41 4.71 -7.90
N THR A 336 -22.85 4.55 -9.09
CA THR A 336 -23.43 5.03 -10.34
C THR A 336 -23.65 3.86 -11.28
N ILE A 337 -24.88 3.75 -11.77
CA ILE A 337 -25.30 2.76 -12.75
C ILE A 337 -25.49 3.49 -14.06
N GLY A 338 -25.06 2.92 -15.17
CA GLY A 338 -25.20 3.47 -16.51
C GLY A 338 -25.81 2.48 -17.48
N ASN A 339 -26.46 2.99 -18.51
CA ASN A 339 -26.69 2.24 -19.74
C ASN A 339 -25.47 2.43 -20.65
N THR A 340 -24.60 1.42 -20.65
CA THR A 340 -23.38 1.32 -21.46
C THR A 340 -23.62 0.69 -22.83
N GLY A 341 -24.85 0.26 -23.10
CA GLY A 341 -25.29 -0.24 -24.39
C GLY A 341 -25.58 0.87 -25.42
N GLN A 342 -26.18 0.45 -26.51
CA GLN A 342 -26.63 1.23 -27.67
C GLN A 342 -28.16 1.22 -27.88
N GLU A 343 -28.93 0.74 -26.92
CA GLU A 343 -30.41 0.75 -26.90
C GLU A 343 -30.95 1.31 -25.58
N ASP A 344 -32.16 1.88 -25.57
CA ASP A 344 -32.81 2.45 -24.38
C ASP A 344 -33.41 1.37 -23.46
N TYR A 345 -33.07 1.41 -22.18
CA TYR A 345 -33.57 0.47 -21.18
C TYR A 345 -34.86 0.94 -20.51
N SER A 346 -35.88 0.07 -20.41
CA SER A 346 -37.16 0.42 -19.75
C SER A 346 -37.89 -0.74 -19.04
N ASP A 347 -37.26 -1.90 -18.87
CA ASP A 347 -37.90 -3.09 -18.30
C ASP A 347 -37.90 -3.15 -16.76
N GLY A 348 -37.43 -2.10 -16.09
CA GLY A 348 -37.41 -1.99 -14.62
C GLY A 348 -36.23 -2.73 -13.98
N GLY A 349 -36.40 -3.29 -12.78
CA GLY A 349 -35.31 -3.91 -12.02
C GLY A 349 -34.91 -3.09 -10.80
N GLN A 350 -33.88 -3.57 -10.08
CA GLN A 350 -33.49 -3.04 -8.78
C GLN A 350 -31.98 -2.97 -8.61
N ILE A 351 -31.54 -1.94 -7.92
CA ILE A 351 -30.17 -1.69 -7.48
C ILE A 351 -30.12 -1.92 -5.97
N GLN A 352 -29.16 -2.70 -5.49
CA GLN A 352 -28.99 -2.93 -4.06
C GLN A 352 -27.52 -3.07 -3.67
N PHE A 353 -27.19 -2.54 -2.48
CA PHE A 353 -25.89 -2.72 -1.84
C PHE A 353 -25.88 -3.98 -0.96
N PHE A 354 -24.73 -4.61 -0.83
CA PHE A 354 -24.50 -5.80 -0.03
C PHE A 354 -23.15 -5.73 0.67
N GLU A 355 -23.10 -6.23 1.90
CA GLU A 355 -21.87 -6.65 2.55
C GLU A 355 -21.61 -8.11 2.16
N ILE A 356 -20.41 -8.43 1.67
CA ILE A 356 -20.01 -9.81 1.43
C ILE A 356 -19.37 -10.34 2.69
N THR A 357 -20.03 -11.29 3.34
CA THR A 357 -19.49 -11.97 4.51
C THR A 357 -18.26 -12.80 4.16
N SER A 358 -17.42 -13.13 5.15
CA SER A 358 -16.25 -14.01 4.99
C SER A 358 -16.59 -15.42 4.45
N SER A 359 -17.86 -15.82 4.50
CA SER A 359 -18.38 -17.05 3.88
C SER A 359 -18.67 -16.92 2.37
N GLY A 360 -18.56 -15.73 1.80
CA GLY A 360 -18.95 -15.38 0.44
C GLY A 360 -20.44 -15.08 0.26
N SER A 361 -21.23 -15.04 1.34
CA SER A 361 -22.67 -14.76 1.28
C SER A 361 -22.94 -13.25 1.20
N GLU A 362 -23.91 -12.86 0.36
CA GLU A 362 -24.39 -11.48 0.21
C GLU A 362 -25.38 -11.12 1.33
N SER A 363 -25.08 -10.09 2.13
CA SER A 363 -25.95 -9.53 3.17
C SER A 363 -26.45 -8.15 2.74
N PRO A 364 -27.77 -7.94 2.52
CA PRO A 364 -28.29 -6.70 1.96
C PRO A 364 -28.11 -5.51 2.89
N ILE A 365 -27.70 -4.38 2.32
CA ILE A 365 -27.57 -3.07 2.98
C ILE A 365 -28.69 -2.17 2.47
N GLY A 366 -29.44 -1.58 3.41
CA GLY A 366 -30.54 -0.67 3.09
C GLY A 366 -31.70 -1.34 2.34
N GLN A 367 -32.48 -0.53 1.64
CA GLN A 367 -33.57 -1.00 0.77
C GLN A 367 -33.13 -1.00 -0.68
N ALA A 368 -33.65 -1.95 -1.46
CA ALA A 368 -33.44 -1.96 -2.90
C ALA A 368 -34.09 -0.72 -3.55
N VAL A 369 -33.38 -0.11 -4.49
CA VAL A 369 -33.81 1.08 -5.23
C VAL A 369 -34.23 0.66 -6.64
N SER A 370 -35.39 1.13 -7.09
CA SER A 370 -35.85 0.81 -8.45
C SER A 370 -34.96 1.46 -9.52
N LEU A 371 -34.67 0.68 -10.56
CA LEU A 371 -33.98 1.17 -11.74
C LEU A 371 -34.93 2.01 -12.59
N ASN A 372 -34.49 3.20 -12.98
CA ASN A 372 -35.22 4.09 -13.87
C ASN A 372 -35.10 3.62 -15.33
N ASN A 373 -35.90 4.22 -16.21
CA ASN A 373 -35.64 4.10 -17.64
C ASN A 373 -34.34 4.84 -17.97
N LEU A 374 -33.38 4.15 -18.56
CA LEU A 374 -32.07 4.69 -18.91
C LEU A 374 -31.93 4.69 -20.43
N ILE A 375 -32.01 5.89 -21.03
CA ILE A 375 -31.64 6.04 -22.44
C ILE A 375 -30.13 5.78 -22.61
N ILE A 376 -29.69 5.58 -23.86
CA ILE A 376 -28.28 5.36 -24.19
C ILE A 376 -27.37 6.40 -23.50
N GLY A 377 -26.39 5.91 -22.72
CA GLY A 377 -25.42 6.74 -21.99
C GLY A 377 -25.97 7.46 -20.74
N ALA A 378 -27.25 7.29 -20.40
CA ALA A 378 -27.80 7.84 -19.17
C ALA A 378 -27.34 7.06 -17.94
N THR A 379 -27.26 7.77 -16.81
CA THR A 379 -26.86 7.19 -15.53
C THR A 379 -27.89 7.44 -14.43
N GLN A 380 -27.86 6.59 -13.40
CA GLN A 380 -28.60 6.71 -12.16
C GLN A 380 -27.66 6.49 -10.98
N SER A 381 -27.58 7.48 -10.09
CA SER A 381 -26.83 7.36 -8.84
C SER A 381 -27.72 6.86 -7.71
N VAL A 382 -27.13 6.04 -6.84
CA VAL A 382 -27.76 5.51 -5.63
C VAL A 382 -26.79 5.64 -4.45
N SER A 383 -27.33 5.77 -3.24
CA SER A 383 -26.53 5.83 -2.05
C SER A 383 -27.16 5.16 -0.83
N ALA A 384 -26.33 4.73 0.10
CA ALA A 384 -26.73 4.12 1.37
C ALA A 384 -25.69 4.41 2.47
N GLU A 385 -26.16 4.52 3.71
CA GLU A 385 -25.29 4.53 4.89
C GLU A 385 -25.26 3.13 5.53
N PHE A 386 -24.09 2.72 6.01
CA PHE A 386 -23.87 1.44 6.70
C PHE A 386 -23.10 1.64 8.01
N ASP A 387 -23.54 0.97 9.07
CA ASP A 387 -22.89 0.97 10.39
C ASP A 387 -22.06 -0.31 10.55
N THR A 388 -20.77 -0.17 10.76
CA THR A 388 -19.82 -1.29 10.80
C THR A 388 -19.81 -2.03 12.14
N SER A 389 -20.70 -1.70 13.08
CA SER A 389 -20.82 -2.37 14.39
C SER A 389 -21.01 -3.89 14.30
N SER A 390 -21.54 -4.40 13.19
CA SER A 390 -21.70 -5.85 12.95
C SER A 390 -20.45 -6.55 12.44
N ILE A 391 -19.44 -5.79 11.99
CA ILE A 391 -18.21 -6.32 11.40
C ILE A 391 -17.18 -6.53 12.52
N SER A 392 -16.68 -7.76 12.61
CA SER A 392 -15.56 -8.09 13.48
C SER A 392 -14.23 -7.80 12.78
N MET A 393 -13.44 -6.91 13.35
CA MET A 393 -12.07 -6.63 12.93
C MET A 393 -11.16 -7.84 13.19
N ASN A 394 -10.47 -8.35 12.15
CA ASN A 394 -9.56 -9.48 12.28
C ASN A 394 -8.30 -9.30 11.42
N PRO A 395 -7.08 -9.37 11.98
CA PRO A 395 -5.84 -9.28 11.20
C PRO A 395 -5.69 -10.35 10.11
N SER A 396 -6.36 -11.50 10.24
CA SER A 396 -6.36 -12.56 9.21
C SER A 396 -7.33 -12.29 8.06
N ASP A 397 -8.25 -11.35 8.23
CA ASP A 397 -9.25 -10.92 7.24
C ASP A 397 -9.28 -9.38 7.21
N PRO A 398 -8.22 -8.75 6.67
CA PRO A 398 -7.95 -7.32 6.88
C PRO A 398 -8.79 -6.40 5.99
N THR A 399 -9.77 -6.93 5.24
CA THR A 399 -10.62 -6.14 4.34
C THR A 399 -12.06 -6.63 4.38
N SER A 400 -13.00 -5.70 4.29
CA SER A 400 -14.40 -6.02 4.02
C SER A 400 -14.75 -5.67 2.57
N VAL A 401 -15.61 -6.48 1.97
CA VAL A 401 -16.05 -6.29 0.59
C VAL A 401 -17.49 -5.80 0.59
N PHE A 402 -17.70 -4.63 -0.01
CA PHE A 402 -19.02 -4.07 -0.27
C PHE A 402 -19.32 -4.21 -1.76
N ARG A 403 -20.50 -4.70 -2.08
CA ARG A 403 -20.96 -4.89 -3.45
C ARG A 403 -22.17 -4.02 -3.73
N VAL A 404 -22.21 -3.40 -4.89
CA VAL A 404 -23.49 -2.94 -5.48
C VAL A 404 -23.85 -3.87 -6.63
N LYS A 405 -25.13 -4.17 -6.80
CA LYS A 405 -25.60 -5.14 -7.78
C LYS A 405 -26.97 -4.76 -8.34
N LEU A 406 -27.11 -4.97 -9.65
CA LEU A 406 -28.36 -4.92 -10.39
C LEU A 406 -29.04 -6.29 -10.36
N THR A 407 -30.36 -6.30 -10.17
CA THR A 407 -31.19 -7.51 -10.17
C THR A 407 -32.52 -7.28 -10.88
N GLY A 408 -33.07 -8.35 -11.44
CA GLY A 408 -34.38 -8.30 -12.11
C GLY A 408 -34.38 -7.48 -13.40
N THR A 409 -33.24 -7.35 -14.06
CA THR A 409 -33.11 -6.73 -15.38
C THR A 409 -33.38 -7.75 -16.49
N ILE A 410 -33.81 -7.26 -17.66
CA ILE A 410 -34.22 -8.09 -18.82
C ILE A 410 -33.48 -7.59 -20.06
N GLY A 411 -33.20 -8.49 -21.01
CA GLY A 411 -32.60 -8.13 -22.30
C GLY A 411 -31.08 -7.99 -22.28
N GLU A 412 -30.44 -8.17 -21.12
CA GLU A 412 -28.98 -8.13 -20.97
C GLU A 412 -28.35 -9.52 -21.15
N LYS A 413 -27.31 -9.64 -21.99
CA LYS A 413 -26.57 -10.90 -22.17
C LYS A 413 -25.69 -11.25 -20.97
N ASN A 414 -25.17 -10.25 -20.24
CA ASN A 414 -24.18 -10.44 -19.17
C ASN A 414 -24.68 -9.95 -17.80
N MET A 415 -25.84 -10.43 -17.36
CA MET A 415 -26.55 -10.00 -16.13
C MET A 415 -25.71 -9.97 -14.82
N VAL A 416 -24.48 -10.45 -14.81
CA VAL A 416 -23.68 -10.68 -13.58
C VAL A 416 -22.26 -10.12 -13.62
N SER A 417 -21.72 -9.73 -14.78
CA SER A 417 -20.30 -9.34 -14.91
C SER A 417 -20.08 -7.87 -14.55
N ASN A 418 -20.64 -6.98 -15.37
CA ASN A 418 -20.62 -5.52 -15.23
C ASN A 418 -21.81 -4.98 -14.42
N ASN A 419 -22.83 -5.80 -14.19
CA ASN A 419 -24.00 -5.49 -13.36
C ASN A 419 -23.76 -5.52 -11.85
N ARG A 420 -22.51 -5.70 -11.44
CA ARG A 420 -22.08 -5.58 -10.06
C ARG A 420 -20.69 -4.99 -10.00
N LEU A 421 -20.40 -4.31 -8.90
CA LEU A 421 -19.05 -3.83 -8.62
C LEU A 421 -18.75 -4.07 -7.14
N ASP A 422 -17.53 -4.51 -6.87
CA ASP A 422 -17.03 -4.76 -5.53
C ASP A 422 -16.04 -3.67 -5.13
N SER A 423 -16.21 -3.12 -3.94
CA SER A 423 -15.29 -2.20 -3.30
C SER A 423 -14.68 -2.88 -2.08
N TYR A 424 -13.35 -2.91 -2.02
CA TYR A 424 -12.58 -3.52 -0.94
C TYR A 424 -12.14 -2.40 0.00
N VAL A 425 -12.60 -2.44 1.24
CA VAL A 425 -12.31 -1.41 2.23
C VAL A 425 -11.47 -2.04 3.34
N PRO A 426 -10.26 -1.53 3.59
CA PRO A 426 -9.39 -2.10 4.61
C PRO A 426 -9.92 -1.83 6.02
N HIS A 427 -9.61 -2.76 6.93
CA HIS A 427 -9.83 -2.56 8.35
C HIS A 427 -8.69 -1.73 8.92
N ASP A 428 -9.04 -0.86 9.86
CA ASP A 428 -8.12 -0.08 10.68
C ASP A 428 -7.98 -0.78 12.04
N LEU A 429 -6.83 -1.41 12.25
CA LEU A 429 -6.57 -2.38 13.31
C LEU A 429 -5.57 -1.85 14.33
N VAL A 430 -5.77 -2.27 15.58
CA VAL A 430 -4.88 -1.89 16.67
C VAL A 430 -3.44 -2.35 16.38
N PRO A 431 -2.43 -1.49 16.55
CA PRO A 431 -1.04 -1.84 16.24
C PRO A 431 -0.46 -2.82 17.27
N SER A 432 0.53 -3.60 16.84
CA SER A 432 1.28 -4.53 17.70
C SER A 432 2.70 -4.02 17.95
N THR A 433 3.16 -4.12 19.19
CA THR A 433 4.46 -3.56 19.60
C THR A 433 5.46 -4.67 19.90
N SER A 434 6.64 -4.58 19.28
CA SER A 434 7.75 -5.49 19.59
C SER A 434 8.36 -5.18 20.96
N LYS A 435 9.03 -6.17 21.56
CA LYS A 435 9.74 -5.97 22.83
C LYS A 435 10.84 -4.91 22.64
N PRO A 436 10.92 -3.87 23.48
CA PRO A 436 11.98 -2.86 23.37
C PRO A 436 13.38 -3.44 23.58
N ILE A 437 14.36 -2.98 22.81
CA ILE A 437 15.75 -3.48 22.85
C ILE A 437 16.71 -2.31 23.09
N SER A 438 17.69 -2.48 23.98
CA SER A 438 18.73 -1.49 24.24
C SER A 438 19.72 -1.40 23.07
N ALA A 439 20.07 -0.19 22.64
CA ALA A 439 21.06 0.07 21.59
C ALA A 439 22.52 0.12 22.10
N GLY A 440 22.75 -0.09 23.39
CA GLY A 440 24.06 0.07 24.03
C GLY A 440 24.29 -0.87 25.22
N SER A 441 25.23 -0.49 26.09
CA SER A 441 25.50 -1.22 27.33
C SER A 441 24.28 -1.19 28.23
N THR A 442 23.81 -2.36 28.66
CA THR A 442 22.71 -2.50 29.62
C THR A 442 23.15 -2.26 31.07
N THR A 443 24.41 -1.87 31.30
CA THR A 443 24.88 -1.41 32.59
C THR A 443 25.32 0.03 32.45
N ILE A 444 24.62 0.93 33.15
CA ILE A 444 24.84 2.38 33.09
C ILE A 444 25.04 2.96 34.49
N GLN A 445 25.78 4.06 34.57
CA GLN A 445 25.93 4.87 35.78
C GLN A 445 24.87 5.98 35.81
N ARG A 446 24.64 6.56 36.99
CA ARG A 446 23.76 7.73 37.13
C ARG A 446 24.32 8.90 36.32
N GLY A 447 23.44 9.65 35.65
CA GLY A 447 23.83 10.73 34.74
C GLY A 447 24.30 10.26 33.35
N GLU A 448 24.47 8.96 33.12
CA GLU A 448 24.57 8.41 31.76
C GLU A 448 23.18 8.24 31.14
N THR A 449 23.15 7.99 29.83
CA THR A 449 21.91 7.77 29.08
C THR A 449 21.97 6.44 28.33
N LEU A 450 20.82 5.78 28.20
CA LEU A 450 20.68 4.56 27.41
C LEU A 450 19.53 4.68 26.44
N ASP A 451 19.79 4.39 25.16
CA ASP A 451 18.78 4.37 24.12
C ASP A 451 18.12 2.99 24.00
N PHE A 452 16.80 3.00 23.81
CA PHE A 452 15.97 1.85 23.51
C PHE A 452 15.29 2.04 22.16
N GLU A 453 15.35 0.99 21.36
CA GLU A 453 14.66 0.90 20.08
C GLU A 453 13.35 0.12 20.27
N VAL A 454 12.27 0.69 19.74
CA VAL A 454 10.93 0.12 19.76
C VAL A 454 10.44 0.04 18.31
N SER A 455 10.13 -1.17 17.85
CA SER A 455 9.50 -1.40 16.54
C SER A 455 8.14 -2.09 16.74
N GLY A 456 7.41 -2.33 15.66
CA GLY A 456 6.10 -2.98 15.70
C GLY A 456 5.50 -3.13 14.30
N MET A 457 4.20 -3.40 14.25
CA MET A 457 3.44 -3.55 13.01
C MET A 457 2.07 -2.87 13.17
N ALA A 458 1.56 -2.27 12.10
CA ALA A 458 0.18 -1.76 12.04
C ALA A 458 -0.85 -2.88 12.22
N ASN A 459 -0.52 -4.06 11.69
CA ASN A 459 -1.41 -5.20 11.52
C ASN A 459 -2.49 -5.01 10.45
N ASP A 460 -2.43 -3.92 9.66
CA ASP A 460 -3.34 -3.65 8.56
C ASP A 460 -2.62 -3.02 7.34
N ASN A 461 -3.41 -2.51 6.39
CA ASN A 461 -2.97 -1.77 5.21
C ASN A 461 -3.45 -0.30 5.24
N VAL A 462 -3.83 0.22 6.40
CA VAL A 462 -4.30 1.59 6.60
C VAL A 462 -3.14 2.47 7.03
N ASP A 463 -2.38 1.99 8.01
CA ASP A 463 -1.31 2.73 8.67
C ASP A 463 0.05 2.04 8.50
N ASP A 464 1.10 2.81 8.77
CA ASP A 464 2.48 2.33 8.88
C ASP A 464 3.19 2.98 10.09
N MET A 465 4.44 2.59 10.34
CA MET A 465 5.22 3.13 11.45
C MET A 465 5.39 4.66 11.41
N SER A 466 5.28 5.29 10.23
CA SER A 466 5.37 6.75 10.05
C SER A 466 4.11 7.50 10.50
N THR A 467 2.96 6.83 10.46
CA THR A 467 1.67 7.36 10.91
C THR A 467 1.41 7.11 12.40
N MET A 468 2.19 6.23 13.03
CA MET A 468 2.07 5.86 14.44
C MET A 468 2.87 6.76 15.38
N SER A 469 2.56 6.63 16.66
CA SER A 469 3.36 7.11 17.79
C SER A 469 3.61 5.97 18.78
N ALA A 470 4.53 6.19 19.72
CA ALA A 470 4.91 5.18 20.71
C ALA A 470 4.95 5.76 22.11
N GLU A 471 4.61 4.94 23.10
CA GLU A 471 4.82 5.20 24.52
C GLU A 471 5.83 4.21 25.08
N PHE A 472 6.66 4.66 26.02
CA PHE A 472 7.69 3.85 26.66
C PHE A 472 7.73 4.11 28.16
N GLU A 473 7.77 3.04 28.95
CA GLU A 473 7.79 3.07 30.39
C GLU A 473 8.87 2.14 30.96
N THR A 474 9.31 2.47 32.15
CA THR A 474 10.22 1.64 32.93
C THR A 474 9.62 1.29 34.30
N SER A 475 10.10 0.25 34.94
CA SER A 475 9.84 -0.05 36.36
C SER A 475 11.11 -0.61 37.00
N GLY A 476 11.30 -0.45 38.31
CA GLY A 476 12.26 -1.31 39.02
C GLY A 476 11.90 -2.78 38.80
N ALA A 477 12.90 -3.65 38.69
CA ALA A 477 12.71 -5.06 38.33
C ALA A 477 11.70 -5.75 39.23
N GLY A 478 10.65 -6.31 38.63
CA GLY A 478 9.57 -7.00 39.34
C GLY A 478 8.66 -6.13 40.21
N ALA A 479 8.90 -4.82 40.29
CA ALA A 479 8.13 -3.91 41.14
C ALA A 479 6.75 -3.56 40.55
N ASN A 480 6.59 -3.65 39.22
CA ASN A 480 5.39 -3.25 38.47
C ASN A 480 4.94 -1.80 38.77
N GLN A 481 5.90 -0.90 38.97
CA GLN A 481 5.69 0.53 39.20
C GLN A 481 6.17 1.30 37.98
N TRP A 482 5.31 1.38 36.96
CA TRP A 482 5.65 1.96 35.67
C TRP A 482 5.70 3.49 35.71
N THR A 483 6.73 4.07 35.11
CA THR A 483 6.96 5.51 35.06
C THR A 483 7.63 5.95 33.76
N VAL A 484 7.38 7.20 33.38
CA VAL A 484 7.99 7.90 32.24
C VAL A 484 8.99 8.99 32.68
N ALA A 485 9.24 9.15 33.99
CA ALA A 485 9.90 10.34 34.55
C ALA A 485 11.32 10.64 34.02
N TRP A 486 12.05 9.59 33.64
CA TRP A 486 13.38 9.61 33.02
C TRP A 486 13.40 9.21 31.53
N VAL A 487 12.24 9.12 30.90
CA VAL A 487 12.12 8.74 29.49
C VAL A 487 11.97 10.00 28.65
N SER A 488 12.74 10.09 27.57
CA SER A 488 12.64 11.14 26.56
C SER A 488 12.77 10.55 25.15
N GLY A 489 12.55 11.35 24.11
CA GLY A 489 12.58 10.88 22.72
C GLY A 489 11.21 10.42 22.24
N GLY A 490 11.17 9.27 21.55
CA GLY A 490 9.98 8.74 20.88
C GLY A 490 9.86 9.20 19.43
N ASN A 491 10.95 9.65 18.81
CA ASN A 491 10.96 10.00 17.40
C ASN A 491 11.17 8.74 16.55
N LEU A 492 10.47 8.67 15.42
CA LEU A 492 10.70 7.63 14.42
C LEU A 492 12.05 7.86 13.73
N MET A 493 12.84 6.80 13.66
CA MET A 493 14.13 6.76 12.98
C MET A 493 14.08 5.76 11.83
N GLY A 494 14.71 6.11 10.71
CA GLY A 494 14.79 5.22 9.55
C GLY A 494 13.50 5.13 8.72
N ALA A 495 12.65 6.16 8.77
CA ALA A 495 11.42 6.26 7.98
C ALA A 495 11.64 5.95 6.49
N GLY A 496 10.76 5.14 5.90
CA GLY A 496 10.84 4.67 4.52
C GLY A 496 11.93 3.61 4.25
N GLY A 497 12.65 3.17 5.28
CA GLY A 497 13.70 2.15 5.19
C GLY A 497 13.33 0.84 5.87
N ALA A 498 14.14 -0.21 5.69
CA ALA A 498 13.88 -1.53 6.27
C ALA A 498 13.98 -1.61 7.82
N ASN A 499 14.42 -0.53 8.48
CA ASN A 499 14.73 -0.49 9.92
C ASN A 499 14.01 0.67 10.64
N GLU A 500 12.72 0.81 10.39
CA GLU A 500 11.85 1.76 11.08
C GLU A 500 11.68 1.38 12.56
N ARG A 501 12.01 2.34 13.43
CA ARG A 501 11.93 2.18 14.89
C ARG A 501 11.81 3.51 15.61
N PHE A 502 11.04 3.54 16.67
CA PHE A 502 11.03 4.64 17.62
C PHE A 502 12.22 4.50 18.57
N VAL A 503 12.93 5.60 18.80
CA VAL A 503 14.07 5.63 19.73
C VAL A 503 13.73 6.45 20.96
N PHE A 504 13.84 5.82 22.12
CA PHE A 504 13.64 6.42 23.43
C PHE A 504 14.96 6.47 24.18
N THR A 505 15.23 7.59 24.85
CA THR A 505 16.42 7.76 25.69
C THR A 505 16.01 7.77 27.15
N VAL A 506 16.57 6.84 27.92
CA VAL A 506 16.43 6.76 29.38
C VAL A 506 17.59 7.51 30.03
N SER A 507 17.29 8.47 30.90
CA SER A 507 18.27 9.29 31.63
C SER A 507 18.01 9.28 33.14
N PRO A 508 18.61 8.33 33.89
CA PRO A 508 18.40 8.21 35.33
C PRO A 508 18.90 9.42 36.12
N PRO A 509 18.05 10.04 36.96
CA PRO A 509 18.51 11.08 37.87
C PRO A 509 19.43 10.51 38.95
N ASN A 510 20.22 11.38 39.56
CA ASN A 510 21.12 11.03 40.67
C ASN A 510 20.38 10.41 41.87
N SER A 511 19.08 10.66 42.00
CA SER A 511 18.21 10.15 43.07
C SER A 511 17.50 8.81 42.78
N ALA A 512 17.66 8.20 41.59
CA ALA A 512 17.06 6.89 41.26
C ALA A 512 17.51 5.77 42.24
N GLY A 513 16.94 4.57 42.24
CA GLY A 513 17.53 3.44 42.98
C GLY A 513 18.51 2.64 42.12
N SER A 514 19.62 2.10 42.64
CA SER A 514 20.38 1.11 41.87
C SER A 514 19.65 -0.22 41.77
N GLY A 515 20.13 -1.06 40.85
CA GLY A 515 19.57 -2.37 40.58
C GLY A 515 19.01 -2.47 39.18
N ASP A 516 18.30 -3.57 38.93
CA ASP A 516 17.77 -3.89 37.62
C ASP A 516 16.43 -3.19 37.38
N TYR A 517 16.19 -2.81 36.13
CA TYR A 517 14.97 -2.15 35.67
C TYR A 517 14.36 -2.88 34.48
N ASP A 518 13.04 -3.03 34.53
CA ASP A 518 12.21 -3.56 33.45
C ASP A 518 11.76 -2.43 32.54
N VAL A 519 11.58 -2.71 31.25
CA VAL A 519 10.99 -1.75 30.30
C VAL A 519 9.88 -2.36 29.46
N ARG A 520 8.94 -1.51 29.02
CA ARG A 520 7.87 -1.87 28.09
C ARG A 520 7.53 -0.68 27.20
N ALA A 521 6.98 -0.96 26.03
CA ALA A 521 6.46 0.06 25.13
C ALA A 521 5.11 -0.36 24.54
N ARG A 522 4.39 0.59 23.96
CA ARG A 522 3.22 0.32 23.10
C ARG A 522 3.13 1.35 21.98
N LEU A 523 2.55 0.95 20.86
CA LEU A 523 2.26 1.81 19.72
C LEU A 523 0.81 2.30 19.78
N ILE A 524 0.60 3.48 19.20
CA ILE A 524 -0.69 4.14 19.04
C ILE A 524 -0.76 4.58 17.58
N ASP A 525 -1.80 4.20 16.87
CA ASP A 525 -1.98 4.56 15.46
C ASP A 525 -2.44 6.01 15.25
N ALA A 526 -2.65 6.39 13.99
CA ALA A 526 -3.06 7.73 13.61
C ALA A 526 -4.49 8.10 14.07
N ARG A 527 -5.35 7.10 14.27
CA ARG A 527 -6.72 7.28 14.79
C ARG A 527 -6.81 7.16 16.31
N GLY A 528 -5.70 6.88 16.97
CA GLY A 528 -5.61 6.79 18.40
C GLY A 528 -6.03 5.43 18.96
N GLN A 529 -6.12 4.38 18.14
CA GLN A 529 -6.24 3.03 18.72
C GLN A 529 -4.91 2.66 19.39
N VAL A 530 -5.02 2.18 20.62
CA VAL A 530 -3.86 1.96 21.48
C VAL A 530 -3.56 0.47 21.54
N GLY A 531 -2.38 0.08 21.06
CA GLY A 531 -1.90 -1.29 21.14
C GLY A 531 -1.67 -1.76 22.57
N ASP A 532 -1.67 -3.08 22.74
CA ASP A 532 -1.26 -3.69 24.00
C ASP A 532 0.20 -3.37 24.33
N TRP A 533 0.51 -3.36 25.62
CA TRP A 533 1.90 -3.29 26.06
C TRP A 533 2.70 -4.46 25.50
N SER A 534 3.87 -4.16 24.96
CA SER A 534 4.85 -5.15 24.51
C SER A 534 5.16 -6.14 25.62
N THR A 535 5.64 -7.34 25.26
CA THR A 535 6.26 -8.23 26.25
C THR A 535 7.32 -7.47 27.03
N VAL A 536 7.21 -7.45 28.36
CA VAL A 536 8.15 -6.75 29.23
C VAL A 536 9.56 -7.27 28.96
N ASN A 537 10.49 -6.36 28.72
CA ASN A 537 11.90 -6.69 28.73
C ASN A 537 12.38 -6.63 30.18
N SER A 538 12.45 -7.80 30.83
CA SER A 538 12.88 -7.91 32.22
C SER A 538 14.38 -7.73 32.36
N ASP A 539 14.80 -7.07 33.44
CA ASP A 539 16.21 -6.74 33.70
C ASP A 539 16.88 -6.07 32.49
N ALA A 540 16.14 -5.19 31.81
CA ALA A 540 16.54 -4.56 30.55
C ALA A 540 17.80 -3.70 30.70
N PHE A 541 18.00 -3.09 31.87
CA PHE A 541 19.26 -2.48 32.26
C PHE A 541 19.47 -2.47 33.77
N THR A 542 20.73 -2.45 34.18
CA THR A 542 21.18 -2.32 35.57
C THR A 542 21.71 -0.91 35.78
N LEU A 543 21.11 -0.17 36.72
CA LEU A 543 21.67 1.08 37.20
C LEU A 543 22.70 0.76 38.28
N MET A 544 23.96 1.10 38.02
CA MET A 544 25.05 0.92 38.99
C MET A 544 24.89 1.86 40.17
N ASN A 545 25.46 1.46 41.32
CA ASN A 545 25.59 2.37 42.46
C ASN A 545 26.31 3.64 42.00
N GLY A 546 25.75 4.79 42.39
CA GLY A 546 26.23 6.10 42.01
C GLY A 546 27.59 6.43 42.62
N LEU A 547 28.27 7.38 42.01
CA LEU A 547 29.36 8.06 42.68
C LEU A 547 28.77 8.96 43.78
N PRO A 548 29.42 9.06 44.96
CA PRO A 548 29.03 10.03 45.97
C PRO A 548 29.01 11.46 45.39
N MET A 549 28.00 12.24 45.76
CA MET A 549 27.83 13.63 45.34
C MET A 549 28.12 14.61 46.47
N VAL A 550 28.62 15.79 46.09
CA VAL A 550 28.67 16.96 46.99
C VAL A 550 27.34 17.68 46.92
N VAL A 551 26.73 17.91 48.07
CA VAL A 551 25.55 18.74 48.18
C VAL A 551 25.97 20.20 48.35
N THR A 552 25.41 21.07 47.52
CA THR A 552 25.57 22.52 47.57
C THR A 552 24.19 23.19 47.52
N ALA A 553 24.14 24.50 47.72
CA ALA A 553 22.89 25.24 47.59
C ALA A 553 22.25 25.13 46.18
N ASP A 554 23.03 24.76 45.17
CA ASP A 554 22.61 24.76 43.76
C ASP A 554 22.00 23.42 43.30
N ASN A 555 22.21 22.31 44.04
CA ASN A 555 21.77 20.97 43.63
C ASN A 555 20.86 20.27 44.65
N LEU A 556 20.18 21.04 45.52
CA LEU A 556 19.30 20.51 46.56
C LEU A 556 18.15 19.63 46.02
N GLY A 557 17.75 19.82 44.76
CA GLY A 557 16.71 19.01 44.10
C GLY A 557 17.17 17.62 43.64
N GLU A 558 18.47 17.36 43.63
CA GLU A 558 19.06 16.08 43.19
C GLU A 558 19.51 15.21 44.37
N VAL A 559 19.33 15.70 45.60
CA VAL A 559 19.79 15.03 46.82
C VAL A 559 18.95 13.77 47.06
N PRO A 560 19.58 12.59 47.23
CA PRO A 560 18.88 11.36 47.58
C PRO A 560 18.06 11.49 48.87
N SER A 561 16.89 10.85 48.92
CA SER A 561 15.97 10.98 50.08
C SER A 561 16.52 10.41 51.39
N ASN A 562 17.55 9.56 51.33
CA ASN A 562 18.24 8.99 52.49
C ASN A 562 19.30 9.95 53.08
N CYS A 563 19.56 11.08 52.44
CA CYS A 563 20.56 12.04 52.92
C CYS A 563 20.06 12.97 54.02
N PRO A 564 20.91 13.31 55.01
CA PRO A 564 20.64 14.38 55.95
C PRO A 564 20.41 15.71 55.24
N ALA A 565 19.61 16.59 55.85
CA ALA A 565 19.35 17.92 55.31
C ALA A 565 20.65 18.74 55.17
N TYR A 566 20.80 19.45 54.05
CA TYR A 566 21.97 20.30 53.78
C TYR A 566 22.17 21.32 54.91
N PRO A 567 23.28 21.26 55.66
CA PRO A 567 23.51 22.10 56.85
C PRO A 567 23.97 23.53 56.51
N GLY A 568 24.15 23.85 55.23
CA GLY A 568 24.81 25.09 54.80
C GLY A 568 26.32 24.95 54.71
N GLN A 569 26.99 25.95 54.15
CA GLN A 569 28.43 25.91 53.89
C GLN A 569 29.24 26.09 55.19
N PRO A 570 30.16 25.17 55.56
CA PRO A 570 30.85 25.22 56.84
C PRO A 570 31.91 26.33 56.90
N THR A 571 32.04 26.96 58.07
CA THR A 571 33.06 27.97 58.39
C THR A 571 34.05 27.45 59.44
N VAL A 572 35.35 27.52 59.15
CA VAL A 572 36.42 27.04 60.03
C VAL A 572 37.43 28.15 60.36
N LYS A 573 38.14 28.04 61.48
CA LYS A 573 39.23 28.98 61.82
C LYS A 573 40.50 28.66 61.00
N VAL A 574 41.28 29.70 60.70
CA VAL A 574 42.61 29.53 60.07
C VAL A 574 43.68 29.29 61.14
N GLU A 575 44.80 28.68 60.74
CA GLU A 575 45.97 28.35 61.56
C GLU A 575 45.73 27.29 62.65
N THR A 576 44.49 26.84 62.88
CA THR A 576 44.12 25.73 63.75
C THR A 576 43.60 24.53 62.96
N ILE A 577 43.71 23.33 63.54
CA ILE A 577 43.05 22.12 63.01
C ILE A 577 41.59 22.19 63.45
N GLU A 578 40.67 22.14 62.49
CA GLU A 578 39.22 22.15 62.74
C GLU A 578 38.60 20.87 62.17
N ARG A 579 37.56 20.38 62.85
CA ARG A 579 36.76 19.21 62.46
C ARG A 579 35.45 19.69 61.85
N ILE A 580 35.09 19.14 60.69
CA ILE A 580 33.86 19.47 59.98
C ILE A 580 33.06 18.18 59.79
N ASP A 581 31.83 18.16 60.31
CA ASP A 581 30.84 17.13 59.99
C ASP A 581 30.39 17.30 58.53
N VAL A 582 30.53 16.24 57.73
CA VAL A 582 30.15 16.24 56.31
C VAL A 582 28.79 15.61 56.05
N ALA A 583 28.03 15.25 57.10
CA ALA A 583 26.65 14.81 56.98
C ALA A 583 25.80 15.88 56.26
N GLY A 584 25.15 15.48 55.17
CA GLY A 584 24.36 16.39 54.33
C GLY A 584 25.21 17.32 53.44
N LEU A 585 26.54 17.26 53.51
CA LEU A 585 27.47 17.92 52.55
C LEU A 585 28.03 16.92 51.54
N ILE A 586 28.22 15.67 51.95
CA ILE A 586 28.60 14.55 51.10
C ILE A 586 27.53 13.48 51.24
N CYS A 587 27.05 13.02 50.10
CA CYS A 587 25.89 12.17 50.00
C CYS A 587 26.12 11.03 49.03
N ASP A 588 25.73 9.84 49.42
CA ASP A 588 25.57 8.72 48.51
C ASP A 588 24.23 8.05 48.73
N ALA A 589 23.58 7.63 47.65
CA ALA A 589 22.24 7.08 47.70
C ALA A 589 22.19 5.70 48.40
N GLU A 590 23.30 4.96 48.39
CA GLU A 590 23.31 3.55 48.79
C GLU A 590 24.42 3.20 49.78
N THR A 591 25.54 3.93 49.77
CA THR A 591 26.65 3.76 50.70
C THR A 591 26.49 4.72 51.88
N PRO A 592 26.32 4.20 53.11
CA PRO A 592 26.37 5.03 54.31
C PRO A 592 27.68 5.83 54.40
N LEU A 593 27.63 7.04 54.96
CA LEU A 593 28.77 7.96 55.02
C LEU A 593 30.00 7.32 55.71
N ASP A 594 29.80 6.48 56.73
CA ASP A 594 30.86 5.78 57.46
C ASP A 594 31.59 4.70 56.63
N GLN A 595 31.03 4.31 55.48
CA GLN A 595 31.62 3.36 54.55
C GLN A 595 32.31 4.04 53.37
N LEU A 596 32.26 5.36 53.28
CA LEU A 596 32.95 6.13 52.25
C LEU A 596 34.43 6.33 52.61
N VAL A 597 35.29 6.24 51.59
CA VAL A 597 36.71 6.59 51.73
C VAL A 597 36.92 7.98 51.13
N ILE A 598 37.14 8.96 52.01
CA ILE A 598 37.42 10.35 51.62
C ILE A 598 38.92 10.62 51.75
N SER A 599 39.54 11.05 50.67
CA SER A 599 40.95 11.47 50.63
C SER A 599 41.09 12.78 49.86
N SER A 600 42.16 13.53 50.09
CA SER A 600 42.42 14.78 49.36
C SER A 600 43.91 14.99 49.15
N THR A 601 44.26 15.53 47.99
CA THR A 601 45.63 16.01 47.70
C THR A 601 45.84 17.47 48.14
N ASN A 602 44.80 18.14 48.64
CA ASN A 602 44.91 19.52 49.08
C ASN A 602 45.75 19.61 50.37
N PRO A 603 46.76 20.50 50.45
CA PRO A 603 47.59 20.66 51.64
C PRO A 603 46.83 21.14 52.88
N ALA A 604 45.58 21.58 52.77
CA ALA A 604 44.72 21.91 53.90
C ALA A 604 44.00 20.69 54.50
N PHE A 605 43.86 19.59 53.76
CA PHE A 605 43.26 18.36 54.27
C PHE A 605 44.26 17.62 55.18
N ARG A 606 43.77 17.04 56.27
CA ARG A 606 44.60 16.30 57.24
C ARG A 606 44.15 14.85 57.34
N LEU A 607 42.86 14.63 57.59
CA LEU A 607 42.32 13.31 57.88
C LEU A 607 40.82 13.22 57.55
N TRP A 608 40.35 12.02 57.24
CA TRP A 608 38.94 11.62 57.25
C TRP A 608 38.72 10.62 58.38
N ASP A 609 37.73 10.87 59.24
CA ASP A 609 37.30 9.95 60.28
C ASP A 609 35.93 9.34 59.92
N PRO A 610 35.90 8.08 59.41
CA PRO A 610 34.66 7.44 59.01
C PRO A 610 33.72 7.13 60.17
N VAL A 611 34.23 7.04 61.41
CA VAL A 611 33.40 6.68 62.58
C VAL A 611 32.57 7.87 63.04
N THR A 612 33.14 9.08 62.97
CA THR A 612 32.45 10.30 63.37
C THR A 612 31.79 11.03 62.21
N GLY A 613 32.12 10.68 60.96
CA GLY A 613 31.62 11.39 59.78
C GLY A 613 32.29 12.77 59.61
N GLU A 614 33.49 12.96 60.16
CA GLU A 614 34.16 14.26 60.17
C GLU A 614 35.45 14.27 59.34
N ILE A 615 35.71 15.38 58.65
CA ILE A 615 37.02 15.68 58.06
C ILE A 615 37.81 16.63 58.96
N GLU A 616 39.13 16.45 59.00
CA GLU A 616 40.06 17.39 59.63
C GLU A 616 40.73 18.26 58.58
N VAL A 617 40.63 19.58 58.76
CA VAL A 617 41.24 20.57 57.87
C VAL A 617 42.07 21.57 58.67
N LYS A 618 43.17 22.04 58.07
CA LYS A 618 44.00 23.13 58.59
C LYS A 618 44.42 24.04 57.46
N PHE A 619 43.86 25.24 57.43
CA PHE A 619 44.25 26.28 56.48
C PHE A 619 45.41 27.10 57.06
N ASP A 620 46.59 27.01 56.45
CA ASP A 620 47.81 27.65 56.95
C ASP A 620 47.88 29.16 56.63
N THR A 621 47.19 29.61 55.59
CA THR A 621 47.22 31.01 55.15
C THR A 621 45.85 31.56 54.76
N VAL A 622 45.81 32.88 54.76
CA VAL A 622 44.69 33.76 54.42
C VAL A 622 44.83 34.14 52.94
N ASN A 623 43.74 34.12 52.17
CA ASN A 623 43.76 34.59 50.79
C ASN A 623 43.72 36.12 50.76
N THR A 624 44.80 36.73 50.28
CA THR A 624 44.96 38.18 50.13
C THR A 624 44.93 38.60 48.67
N ASN A 625 44.41 39.79 48.37
CA ASN A 625 44.58 40.41 47.06
C ASN A 625 46.08 40.76 46.82
N PRO A 626 46.49 41.13 45.59
CA PRO A 626 47.87 41.53 45.29
C PRO A 626 48.38 42.73 46.10
N GLN A 627 47.48 43.47 46.76
CA GLN A 627 47.77 44.60 47.64
C GLN A 627 47.91 44.20 49.12
N GLY A 628 47.80 42.90 49.46
CA GLY A 628 47.94 42.38 50.82
C GLY A 628 46.71 42.51 51.71
N GLU A 629 45.57 42.92 51.17
CA GLU A 629 44.29 42.98 51.89
C GLU A 629 43.54 41.64 51.81
N VAL A 630 42.88 41.28 52.90
CA VAL A 630 42.06 40.07 52.99
C VAL A 630 40.78 40.24 52.16
N ILE A 631 40.51 39.31 51.25
CA ILE A 631 39.28 39.33 50.43
C ILE A 631 38.10 38.97 51.34
N THR A 632 37.06 39.83 51.38
CA THR A 632 35.79 39.58 52.09
C THR A 632 34.65 39.43 51.07
N GLN A 633 33.70 38.52 51.31
CA GLN A 633 32.44 38.40 50.54
C GLN A 633 31.22 38.88 51.35
N PRO A 634 30.13 39.31 50.69
CA PRO A 634 29.21 40.29 51.25
C PRO A 634 28.09 39.61 52.03
N HIS A 635 28.14 39.66 53.37
CA HIS A 635 26.92 39.70 54.17
C HIS A 635 27.15 40.49 55.47
N LEU A 636 26.35 41.55 55.61
CA LEU A 636 26.12 42.45 56.75
C LEU A 636 27.11 43.61 57.06
N SER A 637 26.69 44.79 56.57
CA SER A 637 26.60 46.11 57.22
C SER A 637 27.59 46.53 58.33
N GLN A 638 28.28 47.65 58.05
CA GLN A 638 28.73 48.74 58.95
C GLN A 638 29.18 48.40 60.37
N LEU A 639 30.46 48.68 60.68
CA LEU A 639 30.84 49.43 61.89
C LEU A 639 32.24 50.06 61.73
N THR A 640 32.30 51.37 61.96
CA THR A 640 33.48 52.23 61.86
C THR A 640 34.35 52.20 63.13
N HIS A 641 35.65 52.03 62.91
CA HIS A 641 36.82 52.55 63.64
C HIS A 641 37.09 52.20 65.14
N SER A 642 38.33 51.70 65.29
CA SER A 642 39.24 51.75 66.44
C SER A 642 38.87 51.02 67.72
N THR A 643 39.23 49.74 67.78
CA THR A 643 40.09 49.21 68.86
C THR A 643 40.67 47.85 68.44
N GLN A 644 42.00 47.72 68.40
CA GLN A 644 42.68 46.43 68.23
C GLN A 644 42.34 45.52 69.41
N ARG A 645 41.48 44.52 69.20
CA ARG A 645 41.34 43.35 70.08
C ARG A 645 40.95 42.13 69.24
N LEU A 646 41.76 41.07 69.37
CA LEU A 646 41.67 39.73 68.76
C LEU A 646 40.63 39.55 67.63
N LEU A 647 41.06 39.80 66.39
CA LEU A 647 40.33 39.36 65.19
C LEU A 647 40.52 37.85 65.04
N ARG A 648 39.48 37.05 65.29
CA ARG A 648 39.46 35.65 64.84
C ARG A 648 39.20 35.64 63.34
N LYS A 649 40.15 35.09 62.59
CA LYS A 649 40.02 34.94 61.13
C LYS A 649 39.36 33.58 60.85
N TYR A 650 38.26 33.60 60.10
CA TYR A 650 37.56 32.40 59.67
C TYR A 650 37.71 32.24 58.14
N ALA A 651 37.82 31.01 57.68
CA ALA A 651 37.73 30.62 56.29
C ALA A 651 36.37 29.93 56.07
N THR A 652 35.61 30.38 55.08
CA THR A 652 34.42 29.67 54.63
C THR A 652 34.84 28.67 53.57
N LEU A 653 34.48 27.41 53.72
CA LEU A 653 34.82 26.38 52.76
C LEU A 653 33.96 26.57 51.49
N THR A 654 34.43 27.35 50.52
CA THR A 654 33.60 27.80 49.38
C THR A 654 33.42 26.78 48.27
N ARG A 655 34.29 25.78 48.17
CA ARG A 655 34.12 24.70 47.20
C ARG A 655 34.63 23.39 47.76
N ILE A 656 33.77 22.38 47.77
CA ILE A 656 34.18 20.98 47.81
C ILE A 656 33.96 20.49 46.38
N GLN A 657 35.02 20.21 45.64
CA GLN A 657 34.95 19.50 44.36
C GLN A 657 35.32 18.05 44.61
N MET A 658 34.57 17.12 44.04
CA MET A 658 34.98 15.73 43.98
C MET A 658 35.61 15.43 42.63
N ASP A 659 36.71 14.68 42.68
CA ASP A 659 37.31 14.00 41.54
C ASP A 659 37.26 12.51 41.89
N THR A 660 36.17 11.87 41.50
CA THR A 660 35.87 10.48 41.87
C THR A 660 36.56 9.51 40.91
N LYS A 661 37.29 8.53 41.45
CA LYS A 661 37.79 7.38 40.68
C LYS A 661 37.11 6.12 41.18
N ALA A 662 36.40 5.42 40.29
CA ALA A 662 35.93 4.08 40.57
C ALA A 662 37.14 3.14 40.72
N ASP A 663 37.27 2.47 41.87
CA ASP A 663 38.26 1.40 42.03
C ASP A 663 37.64 0.09 41.49
N THR A 664 38.27 -0.50 40.49
CA THR A 664 37.82 -1.74 39.82
C THR A 664 37.97 -3.00 40.67
N ALA A 665 38.30 -2.89 41.96
CA ALA A 665 38.59 -4.01 42.84
C ALA A 665 37.60 -4.13 44.02
N GLY A 666 36.53 -4.92 43.80
CA GLY A 666 35.92 -5.74 44.86
C GLY A 666 35.09 -5.05 45.96
N LYS A 667 33.78 -5.08 45.79
CA LYS A 667 32.68 -5.13 46.79
C LYS A 667 32.63 -4.20 48.01
N HIS A 668 33.62 -3.40 48.38
CA HIS A 668 33.50 -2.47 49.52
C HIS A 668 34.36 -1.22 49.34
N GLY A 669 33.74 -0.12 48.88
CA GLY A 669 34.27 1.24 49.02
C GLY A 669 34.61 1.94 47.70
N PHE A 670 34.03 3.13 47.49
CA PHE A 670 34.49 4.07 46.47
C PHE A 670 35.62 4.93 47.03
N LEU A 671 36.73 5.06 46.28
CA LEU A 671 37.78 6.01 46.60
C LEU A 671 37.38 7.39 46.05
N THR A 672 36.99 8.30 46.94
CA THR A 672 36.62 9.66 46.57
C THR A 672 37.80 10.60 46.84
N VAL A 673 38.31 11.28 45.80
CA VAL A 673 39.29 12.35 45.98
C VAL A 673 38.53 13.67 46.06
N VAL A 674 38.55 14.31 47.22
CA VAL A 674 37.88 15.58 47.46
C VAL A 674 38.89 16.72 47.30
N HIS A 675 38.76 17.52 46.25
CA HIS A 675 39.43 18.81 46.09
C HIS A 675 38.70 19.89 46.88
N MET A 676 39.31 20.34 47.98
CA MET A 676 38.76 21.44 48.78
C MET A 676 39.29 22.79 48.30
N SER A 677 38.47 23.82 48.30
CA SER A 677 38.89 25.21 48.21
C SER A 677 38.08 26.06 49.20
N ALA A 678 38.73 27.09 49.75
CA ALA A 678 38.13 27.97 50.74
C ALA A 678 38.28 29.43 50.31
N THR A 679 37.28 30.25 50.62
CA THR A 679 37.33 31.70 50.45
C THR A 679 37.09 32.33 51.81
N GLN A 680 37.80 33.40 52.06
CA GLN A 680 37.88 33.96 53.39
C GLN A 680 36.71 34.89 53.71
N VAL A 681 36.29 34.90 54.97
CA VAL A 681 35.31 35.86 55.50
C VAL A 681 35.82 36.38 56.85
N MET A 682 35.85 37.70 57.03
CA MET A 682 36.21 38.32 58.30
C MET A 682 34.95 38.51 59.14
N LEU A 683 34.80 37.73 60.21
CA LEU A 683 33.68 37.89 61.17
C LEU A 683 34.20 38.53 62.46
N VAL A 684 33.56 39.60 62.92
CA VAL A 684 33.92 40.30 64.16
C VAL A 684 33.07 39.73 65.30
N GLU A 685 33.67 38.91 66.16
CA GLU A 685 33.01 38.37 67.36
C GLU A 685 33.52 39.13 68.60
N VAL A 686 32.67 39.97 69.21
CA VAL A 686 33.01 40.72 70.44
C VAL A 686 32.71 39.85 71.66
N LEU A 687 33.72 39.22 72.24
CA LEU A 687 33.64 38.58 73.55
C LEU A 687 33.80 39.65 74.64
N ASP A 688 32.69 40.19 75.16
CA ASP A 688 32.72 40.96 76.41
C ASP A 688 32.21 40.12 77.58
N SER A 689 33.01 40.11 78.65
CA SER A 689 32.70 39.44 79.90
C SER A 689 32.67 40.50 80.99
N ARG A 690 31.47 41.04 81.28
CA ARG A 690 30.99 41.51 82.60
C ARG A 690 29.62 42.24 82.51
N LEU A 691 28.68 41.73 83.30
CA LEU A 691 27.60 42.40 84.05
C LEU A 691 26.36 42.97 83.31
N SER A 692 25.20 42.42 83.75
CA SER A 692 23.78 42.79 83.47
C SER A 692 23.33 44.10 84.15
N PRO A 693 22.02 44.44 84.21
CA PRO A 693 20.89 44.24 83.28
C PRO A 693 20.21 45.59 82.93
N SER A 694 19.39 45.67 81.86
CA SER A 694 18.11 46.42 81.86
C SER A 694 17.40 46.45 80.50
N ALA A 695 16.09 46.24 80.58
CA ALA A 695 14.99 46.78 79.76
C ALA A 695 14.73 46.24 78.34
N VAL A 696 13.86 45.23 78.33
CA VAL A 696 12.82 44.88 77.34
C VAL A 696 11.97 46.09 76.95
N VAL A 697 11.59 46.26 75.66
CA VAL A 697 10.21 46.53 75.17
C VAL A 697 10.07 46.14 73.68
N LEU A 698 9.13 45.21 73.44
CA LEU A 698 8.38 44.79 72.23
C LEU A 698 9.13 44.34 70.97
#